data_AF-A0A4U0F0G5-F1
#
_entry.id   AF-A0A4U0F0G5-F1
#
_cell.length_a   1.000
_cell.length_b   1.000
_cell.length_c   1.000
_cell.angle_alpha   90.00
_cell.angle_beta   90.00
_cell.angle_gamma   90.00
#
_symmetry.space_group_name_H-M   'P 1'
#
loop_
_entity.id
_entity.type
_entity.pdbx_description
1 polymer ?
#
loop_
_entity_poly.entity_id
_entity_poly.type
_entity_poly.pdbx_seq_one_letter_code
_entity_poly.pdbx_strand_id
1 'polypeptide(L)'
;MVQYIIQIIAFQVFFLLVYDVFLKKETFFNWNRFYLIGTSILSLILPFIKVTAFKEIVPKDYVVALPEVFIGNKAINNTTVVLPEVEITEQAVSWDLETIFYLGVMLACLLFLFKITHIFILIYKNPKRWKGNVLLVELINSTSAFSFFHYVFLGANLKKEEQKVIIKHELVHVTQKHTLDLLFFELQRILFWFNPLVYMYQARIRSLHEFIADQEALKTQNKSDYYQNLLTQVFETQNVSFINAFFKKSLIKKRIMMLSKSKSKQILKLKYALLIPVVLGMLMYSSSYAQDNKIPSETSQKISQKKLKEKFYKELLKKEKEGVSLKQIADEYLPDYNKYRLSEEEYYKFMAYQKYIDENPKRLPSDVVEGLTEKIHSGFGIIKGDYDDYLAYKKTEIAKKEWEDNAAPSTLRIVVDDFSNLTTAKQKEYDEKMALIKNNNYYKKLIIESKNMTASFSKDNNKPRQQELVMIDEVEIPYAVIEQPPMFEDCETLSADERRKCTSNAITNHVQQNFNIDLAKELGLSGRQMIRVMFKINQEGDIVSVMARAAHPKLEEEAKRVIKSLPKMIPGKQKGKTVVVPYSLPIIFEVADKTDDKPTNGNKVKQEEAKLRMLNEIEIPYAVIEQPPMFEDCKTLSADERRKCTSDAITKHVIKNFNSDLAKDLGLLGRQMIRVMFKINTEGNIEDVKARAPHSRLEEEAKRVIKSLPKMIPGKQKGKTVVVPYSLPIIFQVNREVIESNKNKNEVKNQQNHKEVPFAVIDEMPIYPGCKSKTSREELRKCTTEGISNFILNEFGKNLPKDLDLLPRQKVPTMFKISKTGDITNIRARAKHPELEKEAIRVIKLLPKMTPGKHNGETVIVPYSVPIIYELEKKKN
;
A
#
# COMPACT_ATOMS: atom_id res chain seq x y z
N MET A 1 -10.43 -11.30 0.68
CA MET A 1 -10.44 -12.59 -0.07
C MET A 1 -9.36 -12.62 -1.16
N VAL A 2 -9.33 -11.65 -2.09
CA VAL A 2 -8.39 -11.61 -3.22
C VAL A 2 -6.91 -11.71 -2.81
N GLN A 3 -6.49 -10.99 -1.77
CA GLN A 3 -5.12 -11.03 -1.26
C GLN A 3 -4.68 -12.45 -0.85
N TYR A 4 -5.55 -13.22 -0.21
CA TYR A 4 -5.26 -14.60 0.17
C TYR A 4 -5.12 -15.51 -1.06
N ILE A 5 -5.97 -15.33 -2.08
CA ILE A 5 -5.87 -16.07 -3.35
C ILE A 5 -4.52 -15.80 -4.03
N ILE A 6 -4.08 -14.53 -4.06
CA ILE A 6 -2.78 -14.16 -4.63
C ILE A 6 -1.63 -14.82 -3.86
N GLN A 7 -1.68 -14.83 -2.52
CA GLN A 7 -0.68 -15.50 -1.69
C GLN A 7 -0.62 -17.01 -1.95
N ILE A 8 -1.77 -17.68 -2.05
CA ILE A 8 -1.85 -19.11 -2.37
C ILE A 8 -1.18 -19.40 -3.71
N ILE A 9 -1.51 -18.63 -4.75
CA ILE A 9 -0.92 -18.78 -6.09
C ILE A 9 0.60 -18.58 -6.02
N ALA A 10 1.08 -17.53 -5.35
CA ALA A 10 2.50 -17.25 -5.22
C ALA A 10 3.27 -18.40 -4.52
N PHE A 11 2.71 -18.94 -3.43
CA PHE A 11 3.32 -20.07 -2.72
C PHE A 11 3.33 -21.34 -3.58
N GLN A 12 2.27 -21.62 -4.33
CA GLN A 12 2.21 -22.76 -5.25
C GLN A 12 3.26 -22.68 -6.37
N VAL A 13 3.48 -21.49 -6.96
CA VAL A 13 4.53 -21.28 -7.97
C VAL A 13 5.89 -21.63 -7.39
N PHE A 14 6.20 -21.12 -6.20
CA PHE A 14 7.50 -21.30 -5.59
C PHE A 14 7.79 -22.77 -5.24
N PHE A 15 6.81 -23.48 -4.66
CA PHE A 15 6.96 -24.92 -4.37
C PHE A 15 7.12 -25.78 -5.62
N LEU A 16 6.40 -25.46 -6.72
CA LEU A 16 6.56 -26.15 -8.00
C LEU A 16 7.93 -25.88 -8.63
N LEU A 17 8.45 -24.65 -8.52
CA LEU A 17 9.78 -24.31 -9.01
C LEU A 17 10.86 -25.14 -8.31
N VAL A 18 10.80 -25.23 -6.98
CA VAL A 18 11.72 -26.06 -6.20
C VAL A 18 11.67 -27.53 -6.67
N TYR A 19 10.47 -28.06 -6.93
CA TYR A 19 10.32 -29.41 -7.45
C TYR A 19 10.93 -29.58 -8.84
N ASP A 20 10.56 -28.73 -9.80
CA ASP A 20 10.96 -28.87 -11.20
C ASP A 20 12.48 -28.68 -11.40
N VAL A 21 13.12 -27.81 -10.61
CA VAL A 21 14.57 -27.53 -10.69
C VAL A 21 15.40 -28.57 -9.93
N PHE A 22 15.03 -28.90 -8.68
CA PHE A 22 15.91 -29.66 -7.79
C PHE A 22 15.50 -31.12 -7.59
N LEU A 23 14.20 -31.42 -7.50
CA LEU A 23 13.70 -32.72 -7.00
C LEU A 23 13.23 -33.68 -8.11
N LYS A 24 12.71 -33.15 -9.22
CA LYS A 24 12.16 -33.93 -10.34
C LYS A 24 13.15 -34.90 -10.97
N LYS A 25 14.45 -34.57 -10.93
CA LYS A 25 15.52 -35.39 -11.51
C LYS A 25 15.91 -36.57 -10.60
N GLU A 26 15.45 -36.59 -9.36
CA GLU A 26 15.84 -37.60 -8.37
C GLU A 26 14.97 -38.87 -8.49
N THR A 27 15.57 -40.03 -8.25
CA THR A 27 14.88 -41.34 -8.32
C THR A 27 14.15 -41.71 -7.02
N PHE A 28 13.99 -40.77 -6.09
CA PHE A 28 13.26 -40.96 -4.83
C PHE A 28 11.75 -40.70 -5.04
N PHE A 29 11.09 -41.58 -5.78
CA PHE A 29 9.72 -41.31 -6.25
C PHE A 29 8.70 -41.15 -5.11
N ASN A 30 8.80 -41.95 -4.05
CA ASN A 30 7.90 -41.82 -2.89
C ASN A 30 8.08 -40.48 -2.15
N TRP A 31 9.31 -40.00 -1.97
CA TRP A 31 9.56 -38.69 -1.35
C TRP A 31 9.07 -37.54 -2.23
N ASN A 32 9.24 -37.65 -3.54
CA ASN A 32 8.66 -36.72 -4.50
C ASN A 32 7.12 -36.69 -4.45
N ARG A 33 6.49 -37.84 -4.19
CA ARG A 33 5.03 -37.96 -4.05
C ARG A 33 4.56 -37.21 -2.80
N PHE A 34 5.20 -37.48 -1.67
CA PHE A 34 4.92 -36.77 -0.41
C PHE A 34 5.14 -35.27 -0.51
N TYR A 35 6.23 -34.84 -1.17
CA TYR A 35 6.52 -33.43 -1.38
C TYR A 35 5.40 -32.72 -2.16
N LEU A 36 4.97 -33.28 -3.30
CA LEU A 36 3.96 -32.63 -4.17
C LEU A 36 2.58 -32.55 -3.50
N ILE A 37 2.18 -33.59 -2.75
CA ILE A 37 0.92 -33.57 -1.99
C ILE A 37 1.02 -32.59 -0.81
N GLY A 38 2.09 -32.68 -0.02
CA GLY A 38 2.29 -31.88 1.17
C GLY A 38 2.42 -30.38 0.89
N THR A 39 3.20 -30.00 -0.13
CA THR A 39 3.37 -28.57 -0.50
C THR A 39 2.10 -27.96 -1.07
N SER A 40 1.29 -28.73 -1.78
CA SER A 40 -0.03 -28.26 -2.24
C SER A 40 -0.95 -27.91 -1.07
N ILE A 41 -1.02 -28.77 -0.03
CA ILE A 41 -1.76 -28.48 1.21
C ILE A 41 -1.16 -27.28 1.95
N LEU A 42 0.16 -27.28 2.11
CA LEU A 42 0.87 -26.24 2.86
C LEU A 42 0.66 -24.85 2.25
N SER A 43 0.61 -24.74 0.92
CA SER A 43 0.32 -23.48 0.23
C SER A 43 -1.05 -22.87 0.58
N LEU A 44 -2.01 -23.71 0.95
CA LEU A 44 -3.35 -23.29 1.36
C LEU A 44 -3.41 -22.87 2.82
N ILE A 45 -2.60 -23.51 3.69
CA ILE A 45 -2.61 -23.27 5.14
C ILE A 45 -1.74 -22.07 5.51
N LEU A 46 -0.58 -21.90 4.89
CA LEU A 46 0.42 -20.88 5.26
C LEU A 46 -0.13 -19.44 5.34
N PRO A 47 -0.97 -18.95 4.40
CA PRO A 47 -1.53 -17.59 4.48
C PRO A 47 -2.36 -17.32 5.74
N PHE A 48 -2.88 -18.37 6.39
CA PHE A 48 -3.70 -18.25 7.60
C PHE A 48 -2.86 -18.25 8.89
N ILE A 49 -1.58 -18.61 8.82
CA ILE A 49 -0.68 -18.62 9.97
C ILE A 49 -0.03 -17.23 10.07
N LYS A 50 -0.43 -16.45 11.08
CA LYS A 50 0.16 -15.15 11.41
C LYS A 50 1.01 -15.29 12.66
N VAL A 51 2.32 -15.13 12.54
CA VAL A 51 3.25 -15.22 13.67
C VAL A 51 3.55 -13.81 14.17
N THR A 52 3.04 -13.47 15.35
CA THR A 52 3.20 -12.14 15.96
C THR A 52 4.65 -11.80 16.31
N ALA A 53 5.51 -12.79 16.54
CA ALA A 53 6.92 -12.60 16.86
C ALA A 53 7.71 -11.86 15.75
N PHE A 54 7.27 -11.93 14.49
CA PHE A 54 7.93 -11.24 13.37
C PHE A 54 7.46 -9.79 13.18
N LYS A 55 6.35 -9.38 13.82
CA LYS A 55 5.88 -7.98 13.77
C LYS A 55 6.76 -7.03 14.58
N GLU A 56 7.51 -7.54 15.56
CA GLU A 56 8.40 -6.74 16.42
C GLU A 56 9.79 -6.51 15.80
N ILE A 57 10.12 -7.23 14.73
CA ILE A 57 11.46 -7.21 14.09
C ILE A 57 11.52 -6.20 12.93
N VAL A 58 10.39 -5.62 12.51
CA VAL A 58 10.34 -4.60 11.45
C VAL A 58 10.41 -3.21 12.08
N PRO A 59 11.42 -2.37 11.77
CA PRO A 59 11.52 -1.02 12.31
C PRO A 59 10.32 -0.17 11.86
N LYS A 60 9.64 0.48 12.81
CA LYS A 60 8.72 1.59 12.51
C LYS A 60 9.55 2.76 11.99
N ASP A 61 9.02 3.48 10.98
CA ASP A 61 9.73 4.53 10.24
C ASP A 61 10.51 5.48 11.16
N TYR A 62 11.82 5.56 10.92
CA TYR A 62 12.78 6.28 11.76
C TYR A 62 12.77 7.80 11.52
N VAL A 63 12.07 8.31 10.49
CA VAL A 63 12.20 9.72 10.02
C VAL A 63 10.85 10.41 9.86
N VAL A 64 10.71 11.63 10.38
CA VAL A 64 9.51 12.48 10.22
C VAL A 64 9.47 13.10 8.83
N ALA A 65 8.43 12.83 8.04
CA ALA A 65 8.18 13.58 6.81
C ALA A 65 7.35 14.83 7.11
N LEU A 66 7.95 16.01 6.96
CA LEU A 66 7.24 17.29 6.95
C LEU A 66 6.46 17.44 5.62
N PRO A 67 5.32 18.17 5.62
CA PRO A 67 4.58 18.47 4.40
C PRO A 67 5.44 19.23 3.40
N GLU A 68 5.10 19.08 2.12
CA GLU A 68 5.82 19.74 1.02
C GLU A 68 5.73 21.27 1.12
N VAL A 69 6.89 21.93 1.11
CA VAL A 69 6.98 23.39 1.09
C VAL A 69 6.99 23.87 -0.35
N PHE A 70 5.94 24.61 -0.74
CA PHE A 70 5.88 25.26 -2.06
C PHE A 70 6.44 26.69 -1.98
N ILE A 71 7.41 27.02 -2.84
CA ILE A 71 8.03 28.35 -2.91
C ILE A 71 7.72 28.99 -4.27
N GLY A 72 7.14 30.20 -4.29
CA GLY A 72 6.78 30.95 -5.51
C GLY A 72 5.28 31.23 -5.66
N ASN A 73 4.93 32.09 -6.64
CA ASN A 73 3.54 32.44 -6.93
C ASN A 73 2.75 31.18 -7.31
N LYS A 74 1.90 30.76 -6.38
CA LYS A 74 0.97 29.66 -6.58
C LYS A 74 0.06 30.01 -7.75
N ALA A 75 0.28 29.43 -8.92
CA ALA A 75 -0.85 29.08 -9.77
C ALA A 75 -1.67 28.10 -8.93
N ILE A 76 -2.74 28.60 -8.28
CA ILE A 76 -3.62 27.82 -7.42
C ILE A 76 -4.30 26.76 -8.29
N ASN A 77 -3.64 25.62 -8.43
CA ASN A 77 -4.25 24.36 -8.79
C ASN A 77 -4.42 23.57 -7.50
N ASN A 78 -5.24 24.06 -6.57
CA ASN A 78 -5.75 23.25 -5.47
C ASN A 78 -6.64 22.17 -6.08
N THR A 79 -6.04 21.05 -6.45
CA THR A 79 -6.75 19.86 -6.93
C THR A 79 -6.71 18.82 -5.82
N THR A 80 -7.38 19.10 -4.70
CA THR A 80 -7.94 18.05 -3.87
C THR A 80 -9.42 18.01 -4.19
N VAL A 81 -9.79 17.16 -5.14
CA VAL A 81 -11.19 16.85 -5.42
C VAL A 81 -11.69 16.04 -4.23
N VAL A 82 -12.32 16.71 -3.26
CA VAL A 82 -13.22 16.03 -2.33
C VAL A 82 -14.50 15.78 -3.13
N LEU A 83 -14.60 14.59 -3.71
CA LEU A 83 -15.89 14.11 -4.18
C LEU A 83 -16.76 13.89 -2.94
N PRO A 84 -18.00 14.40 -2.90
CA PRO A 84 -18.97 13.90 -1.94
C PRO A 84 -19.03 12.39 -2.11
N GLU A 85 -18.98 11.65 -1.00
CA GLU A 85 -19.31 10.24 -0.97
C GLU A 85 -20.79 10.15 -1.35
N VAL A 86 -21.05 10.01 -2.66
CA VAL A 86 -22.36 9.62 -3.14
C VAL A 86 -22.47 8.16 -2.74
N GLU A 87 -23.26 7.87 -1.71
CA GLU A 87 -23.84 6.56 -1.53
C GLU A 87 -24.66 6.25 -2.77
N ILE A 88 -24.00 5.65 -3.77
CA ILE A 88 -24.69 5.04 -4.89
C ILE A 88 -25.25 3.74 -4.30
N THR A 89 -26.54 3.76 -3.98
CA THR A 89 -27.32 2.53 -3.88
C THR A 89 -27.41 1.92 -5.28
N GLU A 90 -26.37 1.20 -5.68
CA GLU A 90 -26.38 0.38 -6.88
C GLU A 90 -27.30 -0.82 -6.65
N GLN A 91 -28.57 -0.68 -7.04
CA GLN A 91 -29.33 -1.80 -7.55
C GLN A 91 -29.09 -1.91 -9.07
N ALA A 92 -27.82 -2.00 -9.46
CA ALA A 92 -27.45 -2.78 -10.62
C ALA A 92 -27.23 -4.20 -10.10
N VAL A 93 -27.64 -5.23 -10.83
CA VAL A 93 -27.23 -6.61 -10.51
C VAL A 93 -25.70 -6.65 -10.64
N SER A 94 -25.00 -6.38 -9.53
CA SER A 94 -23.57 -6.56 -9.43
C SER A 94 -23.34 -8.06 -9.54
N TRP A 95 -22.65 -8.48 -10.60
CA TRP A 95 -22.09 -9.82 -10.61
C TRP A 95 -20.91 -9.75 -9.64
N ASP A 96 -21.20 -9.80 -8.35
CA ASP A 96 -20.19 -9.86 -7.30
C ASP A 96 -19.24 -10.99 -7.71
N LEU A 97 -17.92 -10.76 -7.68
CA LEU A 97 -16.91 -11.76 -8.05
C LEU A 97 -17.13 -13.12 -7.35
N GLU A 98 -17.81 -13.08 -6.20
CA GLU A 98 -18.32 -14.21 -5.45
C GLU A 98 -19.34 -15.07 -6.24
N THR A 99 -20.29 -14.45 -6.95
CA THR A 99 -21.26 -15.16 -7.82
C THR A 99 -20.57 -15.89 -8.98
N ILE A 100 -19.60 -15.24 -9.63
CA ILE A 100 -18.80 -15.85 -10.71
C ILE A 100 -17.98 -17.03 -10.17
N PHE A 101 -17.40 -16.87 -8.97
CA PHE A 101 -16.66 -17.92 -8.30
C PHE A 101 -17.55 -19.16 -8.05
N TYR A 102 -18.73 -18.98 -7.45
CA TYR A 102 -19.67 -20.07 -7.17
C TYR A 102 -20.21 -20.73 -8.44
N LEU A 103 -20.48 -19.96 -9.50
CA LEU A 103 -20.89 -20.50 -10.79
C LEU A 103 -19.81 -21.41 -11.41
N GLY A 104 -18.54 -20.99 -11.33
CA GLY A 104 -17.42 -21.80 -11.79
C GLY A 104 -17.24 -23.09 -10.97
N VAL A 105 -17.39 -23.03 -9.65
CA VAL A 105 -17.38 -24.20 -8.76
C VAL A 105 -18.51 -25.18 -9.12
N MET A 106 -19.72 -24.67 -9.37
CA MET A 106 -20.87 -25.48 -9.79
C MET A 106 -20.58 -26.23 -11.10
N LEU A 107 -20.10 -25.54 -12.12
CA LEU A 107 -19.76 -26.15 -13.41
C LEU A 107 -18.67 -27.21 -13.28
N ALA A 108 -17.61 -26.93 -12.52
CA ALA A 108 -16.53 -27.88 -12.29
C ALA A 108 -17.01 -29.13 -11.53
N CYS A 109 -17.93 -28.96 -10.56
CA CYS A 109 -18.55 -30.06 -9.82
C CYS A 109 -19.39 -30.97 -10.74
N LEU A 110 -20.21 -30.38 -11.64
CA LEU A 110 -21.00 -31.15 -12.61
C LEU A 110 -20.12 -31.98 -13.54
N LEU A 111 -19.02 -31.40 -14.05
CA LEU A 111 -18.05 -32.12 -14.88
C LEU A 111 -17.36 -33.26 -14.12
N PHE A 112 -17.07 -33.07 -12.84
CA PHE A 112 -16.52 -34.12 -11.98
C PHE A 112 -17.51 -35.28 -11.81
N LEU A 113 -18.77 -34.99 -11.50
CA LEU A 113 -19.82 -36.00 -11.35
C LEU A 113 -20.02 -36.79 -12.64
N PHE A 114 -20.05 -36.13 -13.81
CA PHE A 114 -20.16 -36.81 -15.11
C PHE A 114 -19.04 -37.82 -15.37
N LYS A 115 -17.79 -37.49 -15.00
CA LYS A 115 -16.66 -38.42 -15.14
C LYS A 115 -16.81 -39.64 -14.24
N ILE A 116 -17.25 -39.43 -13.00
CA ILE A 116 -17.44 -40.51 -12.03
C ILE A 116 -18.58 -41.42 -12.46
N THR A 117 -19.73 -40.86 -12.90
CA THR A 117 -20.85 -41.67 -13.41
C THR A 117 -20.45 -42.46 -14.65
N HIS A 118 -19.67 -41.88 -15.56
CA HIS A 118 -19.15 -42.59 -16.73
C HIS A 118 -18.30 -43.82 -16.33
N ILE A 119 -17.43 -43.69 -15.32
CA ILE A 119 -16.64 -44.83 -14.81
C ILE A 119 -17.55 -45.89 -14.20
N PHE A 120 -18.57 -45.51 -13.42
CA PHE A 120 -19.53 -46.47 -12.86
C PHE A 120 -20.35 -47.18 -13.94
N ILE A 121 -20.78 -46.47 -14.99
CA ILE A 121 -21.45 -47.06 -16.16
C ILE A 121 -20.52 -48.07 -16.84
N LEU A 122 -19.24 -47.74 -17.00
CA LEU A 122 -18.25 -48.64 -17.59
C LEU A 122 -18.08 -49.92 -16.75
N ILE A 123 -18.08 -49.79 -15.43
CA ILE A 123 -18.06 -50.94 -14.51
C ILE A 123 -19.33 -51.78 -14.69
N TYR A 124 -20.51 -51.18 -14.78
CA TYR A 124 -21.77 -51.92 -14.89
C TYR A 124 -21.92 -52.67 -16.22
N LYS A 125 -21.51 -52.08 -17.34
CA LYS A 125 -21.70 -52.64 -18.69
C LYS A 125 -20.74 -53.76 -19.08
N ASN A 126 -19.59 -53.89 -18.42
CA ASN A 126 -18.55 -54.83 -18.79
C ASN A 126 -18.50 -56.04 -17.83
N PRO A 127 -18.10 -57.23 -18.32
CA PRO A 127 -17.97 -58.42 -17.49
C PRO A 127 -16.89 -58.27 -16.41
N LYS A 128 -17.14 -58.87 -15.24
CA LYS A 128 -16.33 -58.72 -14.02
C LYS A 128 -15.84 -60.07 -13.53
N ARG A 129 -14.57 -60.15 -13.14
CA ARG A 129 -13.97 -61.34 -12.52
C ARG A 129 -13.12 -60.94 -11.31
N TRP A 130 -13.32 -61.63 -10.19
CA TRP A 130 -12.45 -61.47 -9.03
C TRP A 130 -11.13 -62.19 -9.25
N LYS A 131 -10.02 -61.53 -8.90
CA LYS A 131 -8.69 -62.13 -8.91
C LYS A 131 -7.94 -61.68 -7.66
N GLY A 132 -8.08 -62.46 -6.57
CA GLY A 132 -7.62 -62.06 -5.24
C GLY A 132 -8.44 -60.88 -4.72
N ASN A 133 -7.78 -59.83 -4.22
CA ASN A 133 -8.42 -58.65 -3.62
C ASN A 133 -8.79 -57.54 -4.63
N VAL A 134 -8.71 -57.81 -5.94
CA VAL A 134 -9.04 -56.84 -6.99
C VAL A 134 -10.12 -57.35 -7.92
N LEU A 135 -10.96 -56.43 -8.41
CA LEU A 135 -12.00 -56.72 -9.39
C LEU A 135 -11.49 -56.39 -10.79
N LEU A 136 -11.35 -57.41 -11.63
CA LEU A 136 -10.92 -57.27 -13.01
C LEU A 136 -12.14 -57.08 -13.90
N VAL A 137 -12.17 -55.94 -14.61
CA VAL A 137 -13.24 -55.56 -15.55
C VAL A 137 -12.69 -55.68 -16.96
N GLU A 138 -13.27 -56.56 -17.76
CA GLU A 138 -12.78 -56.85 -19.12
C GLU A 138 -13.51 -55.96 -20.13
N LEU A 139 -12.77 -55.06 -20.78
CA LEU A 139 -13.29 -54.07 -21.73
C LEU A 139 -13.44 -54.71 -23.11
N ILE A 140 -14.69 -54.84 -23.55
CA ILE A 140 -15.04 -55.36 -24.88
C ILE A 140 -14.52 -54.39 -25.96
N ASN A 141 -13.87 -54.91 -27.00
CA ASN A 141 -13.33 -54.13 -28.14
C ASN A 141 -12.30 -53.04 -27.78
N SER A 142 -11.46 -53.25 -26.76
CA SER A 142 -10.39 -52.30 -26.41
C SER A 142 -9.04 -52.99 -26.24
N THR A 143 -7.96 -52.25 -26.51
CA THR A 143 -6.56 -52.59 -26.16
C THR A 143 -6.08 -51.82 -24.91
N SER A 144 -6.89 -50.94 -24.34
CA SER A 144 -6.51 -50.10 -23.20
C SER A 144 -6.50 -50.87 -21.88
N ALA A 145 -5.55 -50.54 -21.01
CA ALA A 145 -5.56 -50.95 -19.61
C ALA A 145 -5.39 -49.73 -18.70
N PHE A 146 -6.14 -49.71 -17.59
CA PHE A 146 -6.01 -48.71 -16.54
C PHE A 146 -6.64 -49.21 -15.25
N SER A 147 -6.34 -48.56 -14.14
CA SER A 147 -6.81 -48.91 -12.80
C SER A 147 -7.54 -47.75 -12.13
N PHE A 148 -8.57 -48.07 -11.36
CA PHE A 148 -9.35 -47.12 -10.58
C PHE A 148 -9.75 -47.75 -9.26
N PHE A 149 -9.22 -47.25 -8.14
CA PHE A 149 -9.44 -47.78 -6.80
C PHE A 149 -9.10 -49.28 -6.73
N HIS A 150 -10.05 -50.17 -6.41
CA HIS A 150 -9.83 -51.63 -6.41
C HIS A 150 -10.20 -52.32 -7.75
N TYR A 151 -10.55 -51.54 -8.77
CA TYR A 151 -10.93 -52.01 -10.10
C TYR A 151 -9.74 -51.93 -11.07
N VAL A 152 -9.50 -53.01 -11.81
CA VAL A 152 -8.50 -53.06 -12.89
C VAL A 152 -9.23 -53.32 -14.20
N PHE A 153 -9.14 -52.38 -15.13
CA PHE A 153 -9.74 -52.49 -16.46
C PHE A 153 -8.73 -53.03 -17.45
N LEU A 154 -9.09 -54.09 -18.17
CA LEU A 154 -8.22 -54.77 -19.12
C LEU A 154 -8.91 -54.93 -20.48
N GLY A 155 -8.25 -54.53 -21.55
CA GLY A 155 -8.74 -54.72 -22.92
C GLY A 155 -8.79 -56.19 -23.35
N ALA A 156 -9.91 -56.62 -23.92
CA ALA A 156 -10.09 -57.99 -24.42
C ALA A 156 -9.15 -58.34 -25.60
N ASN A 157 -8.64 -57.35 -26.33
CA ASN A 157 -7.83 -57.55 -27.55
C ASN A 157 -6.31 -57.70 -27.29
N LEU A 158 -5.88 -57.74 -26.03
CA LEU A 158 -4.45 -57.87 -25.66
C LEU A 158 -3.97 -59.33 -25.71
N LYS A 159 -2.73 -59.58 -26.15
CA LYS A 159 -2.13 -60.93 -26.13
C LYS A 159 -1.96 -61.43 -24.69
N LYS A 160 -2.21 -62.73 -24.44
CA LYS A 160 -2.15 -63.33 -23.08
C LYS A 160 -0.83 -63.13 -22.34
N GLU A 161 0.29 -63.02 -23.05
CA GLU A 161 1.61 -62.76 -22.44
C GLU A 161 1.76 -61.30 -22.00
N GLU A 162 1.34 -60.35 -22.84
CA GLU A 162 1.34 -58.91 -22.56
C GLU A 162 0.38 -58.58 -21.40
N GLN A 163 -0.78 -59.25 -21.34
CA GLN A 163 -1.76 -59.09 -20.25
C GLN A 163 -1.14 -59.34 -18.87
N LYS A 164 -0.25 -60.33 -18.71
CA LYS A 164 0.37 -60.62 -17.40
C LYS A 164 1.26 -59.47 -16.93
N VAL A 165 1.98 -58.81 -17.85
CA VAL A 165 2.88 -57.69 -17.56
C VAL A 165 2.06 -56.45 -17.17
N ILE A 166 1.04 -56.15 -17.98
CA ILE A 166 0.15 -55.01 -17.80
C ILE A 166 -0.61 -55.13 -16.48
N ILE A 167 -1.16 -56.29 -16.15
CA ILE A 167 -1.88 -56.51 -14.89
C ILE A 167 -0.97 -56.25 -13.67
N LYS A 168 0.30 -56.68 -13.71
CA LYS A 168 1.24 -56.40 -12.61
C LYS A 168 1.50 -54.90 -12.46
N HIS A 169 1.65 -54.17 -13.57
CA HIS A 169 1.81 -52.71 -13.54
C HIS A 169 0.57 -52.02 -12.96
N GLU A 170 -0.63 -52.37 -13.43
CA GLU A 170 -1.90 -51.80 -12.94
C GLU A 170 -2.16 -52.12 -11.46
N LEU A 171 -1.75 -53.30 -10.99
CA LEU A 171 -1.87 -53.67 -9.58
C LEU A 171 -1.06 -52.75 -8.66
N VAL A 172 0.06 -52.18 -9.14
CA VAL A 172 0.86 -51.23 -8.36
C VAL A 172 0.05 -49.95 -8.08
N HIS A 173 -0.74 -49.48 -9.04
CA HIS A 173 -1.61 -48.31 -8.84
C HIS A 173 -2.71 -48.55 -7.81
N VAL A 174 -3.28 -49.75 -7.79
CA VAL A 174 -4.28 -50.18 -6.80
C VAL A 174 -3.66 -50.26 -5.40
N THR A 175 -2.56 -51.00 -5.27
CA THR A 175 -1.87 -51.22 -3.98
C THR A 175 -1.32 -49.94 -3.37
N GLN A 176 -0.76 -49.03 -4.18
CA GLN A 176 -0.25 -47.72 -3.75
C GLN A 176 -1.34 -46.64 -3.64
N LYS A 177 -2.61 -46.98 -3.94
CA LYS A 177 -3.78 -46.10 -3.90
C LYS A 177 -3.62 -44.81 -4.72
N HIS A 178 -3.02 -44.90 -5.90
CA HIS A 178 -2.75 -43.73 -6.76
C HIS A 178 -4.02 -42.97 -7.16
N THR A 179 -5.18 -43.65 -7.22
CA THR A 179 -6.48 -43.01 -7.46
C THR A 179 -6.83 -41.96 -6.40
N LEU A 180 -6.48 -42.15 -5.12
CA LEU A 180 -6.78 -41.18 -4.07
C LEU A 180 -6.03 -39.85 -4.29
N ASP A 181 -4.76 -39.92 -4.67
CA ASP A 181 -3.98 -38.72 -4.97
C ASP A 181 -4.59 -37.92 -6.14
N LEU A 182 -5.04 -38.61 -7.19
CA LEU A 182 -5.66 -37.95 -8.34
C LEU A 182 -7.00 -37.32 -7.98
N LEU A 183 -7.81 -37.98 -7.14
CA LEU A 183 -9.08 -37.42 -6.63
C LEU A 183 -8.84 -36.18 -5.76
N PHE A 184 -7.79 -36.18 -4.93
CA PHE A 184 -7.40 -35.01 -4.13
C PHE A 184 -7.15 -33.77 -5.01
N PHE A 185 -6.42 -33.92 -6.13
CA PHE A 185 -6.20 -32.80 -7.05
C PHE A 185 -7.44 -32.44 -7.88
N GLU A 186 -8.34 -33.38 -8.19
CA GLU A 186 -9.63 -33.03 -8.80
C GLU A 186 -10.48 -32.18 -7.85
N LEU A 187 -10.48 -32.47 -6.54
CA LEU A 187 -11.15 -31.63 -5.55
C LEU A 187 -10.56 -30.21 -5.52
N GLN A 188 -9.23 -30.09 -5.56
CA GLN A 188 -8.58 -28.78 -5.65
C GLN A 188 -8.92 -28.04 -6.95
N ARG A 189 -9.11 -28.74 -8.07
CA ARG A 189 -9.53 -28.15 -9.35
C ARG A 189 -10.97 -27.65 -9.32
N ILE A 190 -11.83 -28.22 -8.49
CA ILE A 190 -13.18 -27.70 -8.27
C ILE A 190 -13.11 -26.37 -7.51
N LEU A 191 -12.35 -26.33 -6.40
CA LEU A 191 -12.21 -25.14 -5.57
C LEU A 191 -11.43 -24.01 -6.26
N PHE A 192 -10.39 -24.36 -7.01
CA PHE A 192 -9.49 -23.42 -7.70
C PHE A 192 -9.55 -23.63 -9.21
N TRP A 193 -10.76 -23.66 -9.79
CA TRP A 193 -11.00 -23.93 -11.21
C TRP A 193 -10.27 -22.96 -12.15
N PHE A 194 -10.05 -21.71 -11.71
CA PHE A 194 -9.32 -20.69 -12.46
C PHE A 194 -7.80 -20.79 -12.33
N ASN A 195 -7.27 -21.62 -11.42
CA ASN A 195 -5.84 -21.67 -11.11
C ASN A 195 -5.13 -22.78 -11.91
N PRO A 196 -4.29 -22.45 -12.91
CA PRO A 196 -3.61 -23.43 -13.74
C PRO A 196 -2.57 -24.27 -12.99
N LEU A 197 -2.08 -23.82 -11.83
CA LEU A 197 -1.02 -24.50 -11.07
C LEU A 197 -1.50 -25.83 -10.49
N VAL A 198 -2.77 -25.93 -10.11
CA VAL A 198 -3.36 -27.19 -9.63
C VAL A 198 -3.33 -28.26 -10.72
N TYR A 199 -3.60 -27.87 -11.97
CA TYR A 199 -3.50 -28.76 -13.14
C TYR A 199 -2.06 -29.21 -13.38
N MET A 200 -1.08 -28.32 -13.13
CA MET A 200 0.34 -28.69 -13.21
C MET A 200 0.74 -29.70 -12.13
N TYR A 201 0.32 -29.52 -10.88
CA TYR A 201 0.55 -30.49 -9.79
C TYR A 201 0.00 -31.88 -10.16
N GLN A 202 -1.25 -31.96 -10.63
CA GLN A 202 -1.88 -33.21 -11.04
C GLN A 202 -1.07 -33.90 -12.16
N ALA A 203 -0.60 -33.15 -13.15
CA ALA A 203 0.22 -33.70 -14.24
C ALA A 203 1.58 -34.24 -13.76
N ARG A 204 2.19 -33.60 -12.75
CA ARG A 204 3.45 -34.06 -12.13
C ARG A 204 3.25 -35.33 -11.32
N ILE A 205 2.21 -35.38 -10.50
CA ILE A 205 1.85 -36.58 -9.73
C ILE A 205 1.53 -37.77 -10.64
N ARG A 206 0.76 -37.55 -11.71
CA ARG A 206 0.48 -38.60 -12.69
C ARG A 206 1.76 -39.18 -13.29
N SER A 207 2.69 -38.32 -13.71
CA SER A 207 3.98 -38.79 -14.24
C SER A 207 4.78 -39.59 -13.20
N LEU A 208 4.68 -39.20 -11.94
CA LEU A 208 5.38 -39.86 -10.84
C LEU A 208 4.78 -41.23 -10.51
N HIS A 209 3.45 -41.39 -10.57
CA HIS A 209 2.78 -42.69 -10.42
C HIS A 209 3.25 -43.69 -11.46
N GLU A 210 3.38 -43.27 -12.72
CA GLU A 210 3.92 -44.11 -13.79
C GLU A 210 5.36 -44.55 -13.46
N PHE A 211 6.21 -43.65 -12.96
CA PHE A 211 7.59 -44.01 -12.59
C PHE A 211 7.65 -45.00 -11.42
N ILE A 212 6.74 -44.90 -10.45
CA ILE A 212 6.63 -45.84 -9.34
C ILE A 212 6.18 -47.21 -9.85
N ALA A 213 5.13 -47.24 -10.68
CA ALA A 213 4.60 -48.46 -11.25
C ALA A 213 5.62 -49.17 -12.15
N ASP A 214 6.34 -48.41 -12.98
CA ASP A 214 7.43 -48.93 -13.80
C ASP A 214 8.59 -49.49 -12.96
N GLN A 215 9.00 -48.78 -11.89
CA GLN A 215 10.08 -49.23 -11.01
C GLN A 215 9.75 -50.54 -10.29
N GLU A 216 8.51 -50.69 -9.83
CA GLU A 216 8.08 -51.90 -9.12
C GLU A 216 7.90 -53.08 -10.08
N ALA A 217 7.37 -52.86 -11.29
CA ALA A 217 7.23 -53.88 -12.31
C ALA A 217 8.59 -54.47 -12.73
N LEU A 218 9.61 -53.63 -12.87
CA LEU A 218 10.99 -54.02 -13.22
C LEU A 218 11.67 -54.94 -12.19
N LYS A 219 11.17 -55.06 -10.95
CA LYS A 219 11.74 -56.02 -9.99
C LYS A 219 11.49 -57.48 -10.38
N THR A 220 10.51 -57.73 -11.25
CA THR A 220 10.05 -59.09 -11.57
C THR A 220 10.31 -59.52 -13.01
N GLN A 221 10.96 -58.67 -13.83
CA GLN A 221 11.22 -58.91 -15.26
C GLN A 221 12.55 -58.29 -15.72
N ASN A 222 13.06 -58.78 -16.85
CA ASN A 222 14.23 -58.19 -17.52
C ASN A 222 13.91 -56.82 -18.12
N LYS A 223 14.85 -55.88 -18.00
CA LYS A 223 14.69 -54.49 -18.45
C LYS A 223 14.42 -54.37 -19.95
N SER A 224 15.11 -55.18 -20.77
CA SER A 224 15.01 -55.12 -22.24
C SER A 224 13.59 -55.47 -22.72
N ASP A 225 13.07 -56.59 -22.24
CA ASP A 225 11.74 -57.10 -22.61
C ASP A 225 10.64 -56.13 -22.16
N TYR A 226 10.82 -55.53 -20.98
CA TYR A 226 9.90 -54.51 -20.47
C TYR A 226 9.88 -53.24 -21.35
N TYR A 227 11.03 -52.78 -21.83
CA TYR A 227 11.10 -51.63 -22.75
C TYR A 227 10.43 -51.92 -24.09
N GLN A 228 10.63 -53.12 -24.64
CA GLN A 228 10.00 -53.52 -25.89
C GLN A 228 8.48 -53.60 -25.76
N ASN A 229 7.96 -54.15 -24.66
CA ASN A 229 6.52 -54.20 -24.39
C ASN A 229 5.92 -52.79 -24.21
N LEU A 230 6.61 -51.90 -23.49
CA LEU A 230 6.17 -50.51 -23.30
C LEU A 230 6.15 -49.73 -24.63
N LEU A 231 7.14 -49.93 -25.49
CA LEU A 231 7.18 -49.31 -26.82
C LEU A 231 6.06 -49.87 -27.71
N THR A 232 5.86 -51.18 -27.72
CA THR A 232 4.84 -51.84 -28.56
C THR A 232 3.43 -51.40 -28.19
N GLN A 233 3.13 -51.24 -26.89
CA GLN A 233 1.83 -50.77 -26.41
C GLN A 233 1.47 -49.35 -26.86
N VAL A 234 2.47 -48.48 -27.14
CA VAL A 234 2.21 -47.08 -27.52
C VAL A 234 2.36 -46.85 -29.02
N PHE A 235 3.25 -47.58 -29.68
CA PHE A 235 3.51 -47.45 -31.10
C PHE A 235 2.58 -48.29 -31.99
N GLU A 236 1.38 -48.71 -31.51
CA GLU A 236 0.35 -49.33 -32.35
C GLU A 236 0.19 -48.53 -33.65
N THR A 237 0.83 -49.02 -34.72
CA THR A 237 0.92 -48.34 -36.00
C THR A 237 -0.39 -48.53 -36.72
N GLN A 238 -1.23 -47.49 -36.77
CA GLN A 238 -1.95 -47.11 -37.98
C GLN A 238 -2.12 -45.59 -38.07
N ASN A 239 -1.92 -45.10 -39.30
CA ASN A 239 -1.84 -43.70 -39.71
C ASN A 239 -3.17 -42.96 -39.54
N VAL A 240 -3.18 -41.89 -38.75
CA VAL A 240 -3.95 -40.69 -39.10
C VAL A 240 -3.18 -39.44 -38.63
N SER A 241 -2.62 -38.73 -39.62
CA SER A 241 -2.12 -37.37 -39.51
C SER A 241 -3.29 -36.43 -39.25
N PHE A 242 -3.16 -35.52 -38.27
CA PHE A 242 -3.90 -34.25 -38.04
C PHE A 242 -4.30 -33.92 -36.59
N ILE A 243 -3.82 -34.64 -35.56
CA ILE A 243 -3.98 -34.20 -34.15
C ILE A 243 -2.69 -34.42 -33.34
N ASN A 244 -2.34 -33.44 -32.50
CA ASN A 244 -1.11 -33.32 -31.70
C ASN A 244 -0.67 -34.62 -30.98
N ALA A 245 0.18 -35.41 -31.63
CA ALA A 245 0.94 -36.51 -31.04
C ALA A 245 2.07 -36.04 -30.08
N PHE A 246 2.18 -34.74 -29.79
CA PHE A 246 3.27 -34.15 -29.00
C PHE A 246 3.22 -34.49 -27.50
N PHE A 247 2.03 -34.69 -26.91
CA PHE A 247 1.93 -34.96 -25.47
C PHE A 247 2.29 -36.41 -25.09
N LYS A 248 1.89 -37.41 -25.89
CA LYS A 248 2.16 -38.84 -25.61
C LYS A 248 3.64 -39.20 -25.79
N LYS A 249 4.31 -38.70 -26.85
CA LYS A 249 5.75 -38.94 -27.08
C LYS A 249 6.63 -38.45 -25.92
N SER A 250 6.26 -37.33 -25.29
CA SER A 250 7.05 -36.72 -24.22
C SER A 250 7.06 -37.51 -22.91
N LEU A 251 5.96 -38.18 -22.56
CA LEU A 251 5.83 -38.94 -21.31
C LEU A 251 6.57 -40.27 -21.38
N ILE A 252 6.53 -40.96 -22.51
CA ILE A 252 7.22 -42.24 -22.71
C ILE A 252 8.72 -42.05 -22.74
N LYS A 253 9.20 -41.01 -23.45
CA LYS A 253 10.61 -40.60 -23.40
C LYS A 253 11.06 -40.36 -21.95
N LYS A 254 10.23 -39.70 -21.13
CA LYS A 254 10.53 -39.47 -19.70
C LYS A 254 10.54 -40.77 -18.88
N ARG A 255 9.57 -41.68 -19.10
CA ARG A 255 9.53 -43.01 -18.45
C ARG A 255 10.80 -43.80 -18.75
N ILE A 256 11.16 -43.96 -20.03
CA ILE A 256 12.37 -44.68 -20.46
C ILE A 256 13.65 -44.02 -19.92
N MET A 257 13.76 -42.69 -19.99
CA MET A 257 14.92 -41.95 -19.48
C MET A 257 15.06 -42.06 -17.96
N MET A 258 13.95 -42.11 -17.21
CA MET A 258 13.99 -42.27 -15.75
C MET A 258 14.26 -43.73 -15.34
N LEU A 259 13.77 -44.71 -16.10
CA LEU A 259 14.02 -46.14 -15.86
C LEU A 259 15.46 -46.58 -16.19
N SER A 260 16.08 -45.91 -17.17
CA SER A 260 17.49 -46.14 -17.54
C SER A 260 18.49 -45.47 -16.61
N LYS A 261 18.04 -44.63 -15.67
CA LYS A 261 18.91 -43.90 -14.74
C LYS A 261 19.36 -44.77 -13.57
N SER A 262 20.62 -44.59 -13.14
CA SER A 262 21.12 -45.21 -11.91
C SER A 262 20.41 -44.65 -10.66
N LYS A 263 20.29 -45.47 -9.60
CA LYS A 263 19.69 -45.02 -8.34
C LYS A 263 20.47 -43.82 -7.78
N SER A 264 19.73 -42.79 -7.36
CA SER A 264 20.29 -41.56 -6.80
C SER A 264 20.93 -41.82 -5.43
N LYS A 265 22.06 -41.16 -5.12
CA LYS A 265 22.78 -41.33 -3.83
C LYS A 265 21.89 -40.87 -2.67
N GLN A 266 21.89 -41.60 -1.55
CA GLN A 266 21.08 -41.30 -0.35
C GLN A 266 21.27 -39.87 0.16
N ILE A 267 22.47 -39.29 0.05
CA ILE A 267 22.79 -37.92 0.46
C ILE A 267 21.93 -36.85 -0.24
N LEU A 268 21.42 -37.13 -1.44
CA LEU A 268 20.56 -36.21 -2.18
C LEU A 268 19.18 -36.03 -1.52
N LYS A 269 18.81 -36.87 -0.54
CA LYS A 269 17.65 -36.63 0.33
C LYS A 269 17.77 -35.34 1.13
N LEU A 270 18.99 -34.84 1.37
CA LEU A 270 19.19 -33.54 2.03
C LEU A 270 18.56 -32.38 1.24
N LYS A 271 18.37 -32.51 -0.09
CA LYS A 271 17.70 -31.49 -0.91
C LYS A 271 16.28 -31.19 -0.45
N TYR A 272 15.58 -32.15 0.19
CA TYR A 272 14.23 -31.90 0.74
C TYR A 272 14.28 -30.95 1.96
N ALA A 273 15.43 -30.79 2.63
CA ALA A 273 15.61 -29.80 3.69
C ALA A 273 15.53 -28.35 3.17
N LEU A 274 15.63 -28.14 1.85
CA LEU A 274 15.39 -26.83 1.21
C LEU A 274 13.98 -26.28 1.50
N LEU A 275 13.02 -27.14 1.88
CA LEU A 275 11.67 -26.71 2.25
C LEU A 275 11.64 -25.86 3.52
N ILE A 276 12.56 -26.08 4.47
CA ILE A 276 12.61 -25.37 5.76
C ILE A 276 12.83 -23.85 5.59
N PRO A 277 13.92 -23.38 4.96
CA PRO A 277 14.14 -21.94 4.80
C PRO A 277 13.07 -21.27 3.92
N VAL A 278 12.51 -22.01 2.97
CA VAL A 278 11.45 -21.53 2.09
C VAL A 278 10.17 -21.24 2.88
N VAL A 279 9.75 -22.20 3.71
CA VAL A 279 8.56 -22.03 4.56
C VAL A 279 8.79 -20.90 5.57
N LEU A 280 9.99 -20.81 6.16
CA LEU A 280 10.33 -19.72 7.07
C LEU A 280 10.25 -18.35 6.39
N GLY A 281 10.80 -18.21 5.18
CA GLY A 281 10.69 -16.99 4.39
C GLY A 281 9.25 -16.62 4.02
N MET A 282 8.41 -17.61 3.69
CA MET A 282 6.99 -17.40 3.41
C MET A 282 6.22 -16.95 4.65
N LEU A 283 6.53 -17.51 5.83
CA LEU A 283 5.93 -17.12 7.11
C LEU A 283 6.34 -15.70 7.53
N MET A 284 7.58 -15.32 7.26
CA MET A 284 8.05 -13.94 7.46
C MET A 284 7.25 -12.97 6.58
N TYR A 285 7.08 -13.30 5.30
CA TYR A 285 6.30 -12.49 4.37
C TYR A 285 4.82 -12.39 4.77
N SER A 286 4.18 -13.51 5.15
CA SER A 286 2.77 -13.50 5.56
C SER A 286 2.53 -12.76 6.88
N SER A 287 3.55 -12.62 7.72
CA SER A 287 3.45 -11.96 9.02
C SER A 287 3.80 -10.48 8.98
N SER A 288 4.53 -10.02 7.95
CA SER A 288 4.86 -8.62 7.70
C SER A 288 3.68 -7.88 7.07
N TYR A 289 2.66 -7.60 7.88
CA TYR A 289 1.59 -6.67 7.54
C TYR A 289 1.54 -5.56 8.58
N ALA A 290 1.90 -4.35 8.14
CA ALA A 290 1.64 -3.11 8.86
C ALA A 290 0.12 -2.88 8.88
N GLN A 291 -0.42 -2.68 10.08
CA GLN A 291 -1.85 -2.41 10.27
C GLN A 291 -1.99 -0.97 10.75
N ASP A 292 -2.77 -0.17 10.02
CA ASP A 292 -3.37 1.06 10.55
C ASP A 292 -4.26 0.66 11.72
N ASN A 293 -3.84 1.03 12.94
CA ASN A 293 -4.60 0.75 14.14
C ASN A 293 -5.18 2.06 14.69
N LYS A 294 -6.51 2.21 14.61
CA LYS A 294 -7.25 2.91 15.66
C LYS A 294 -7.17 2.05 16.93
N ILE A 295 -6.67 2.60 18.03
CA ILE A 295 -6.59 1.92 19.34
C ILE A 295 -7.40 2.73 20.37
N PRO A 296 -8.30 2.10 21.16
CA PRO A 296 -8.79 2.66 22.42
C PRO A 296 -7.76 2.44 23.54
N SER A 297 -7.43 3.50 24.28
CA SER A 297 -6.16 3.69 25.01
C SER A 297 -6.02 3.05 26.41
N GLU A 298 -7.05 2.46 27.04
CA GLU A 298 -6.98 2.26 28.51
C GLU A 298 -6.68 0.81 28.97
N THR A 299 -6.97 -0.22 28.17
CA THR A 299 -6.81 -1.62 28.62
C THR A 299 -5.39 -2.19 28.44
N SER A 300 -4.58 -1.60 27.55
CA SER A 300 -3.24 -2.10 27.22
C SER A 300 -2.20 -1.86 28.32
N GLN A 301 -2.34 -0.79 29.09
CA GLN A 301 -1.30 -0.32 30.03
C GLN A 301 -1.21 -1.23 31.27
N LYS A 302 -2.36 -1.59 31.86
CA LYS A 302 -2.45 -2.52 33.01
C LYS A 302 -1.97 -3.94 32.68
N ILE A 303 -2.20 -4.41 31.43
CA ILE A 303 -1.73 -5.73 30.98
C ILE A 303 -0.20 -5.74 30.80
N SER A 304 0.40 -4.61 30.40
CA SER A 304 1.85 -4.47 30.21
C SER A 304 2.63 -4.50 31.53
N GLN A 305 2.16 -3.76 32.55
CA GLN A 305 2.79 -3.67 33.87
C GLN A 305 2.79 -5.02 34.61
N LYS A 306 1.68 -5.77 34.57
CA LYS A 306 1.58 -7.12 35.17
C LYS A 306 2.57 -8.11 34.54
N LYS A 307 2.75 -8.05 33.22
CA LYS A 307 3.72 -8.90 32.50
C LYS A 307 5.17 -8.61 32.89
N LEU A 308 5.50 -7.36 33.20
CA LEU A 308 6.86 -6.95 33.54
C LEU A 308 7.31 -7.50 34.91
N LYS A 309 6.43 -7.47 35.92
CA LYS A 309 6.67 -8.13 37.23
C LYS A 309 6.90 -9.63 37.08
N GLU A 310 6.08 -10.31 36.26
CA GLU A 310 6.24 -11.75 36.01
C GLU A 310 7.53 -12.09 35.25
N LYS A 311 7.98 -11.21 34.37
CA LYS A 311 9.25 -11.37 33.63
C LYS A 311 10.44 -11.42 34.59
N PHE A 312 10.59 -10.42 35.47
CA PHE A 312 11.74 -10.35 36.38
C PHE A 312 11.74 -11.46 37.43
N TYR A 313 10.57 -11.91 37.88
CA TYR A 313 10.45 -13.05 38.78
C TYR A 313 10.93 -14.36 38.13
N LYS A 314 10.57 -14.59 36.86
CA LYS A 314 11.05 -15.76 36.10
C LYS A 314 12.56 -15.69 35.83
N GLU A 315 13.08 -14.51 35.58
CA GLU A 315 14.53 -14.28 35.39
C GLU A 315 15.32 -14.59 36.66
N LEU A 316 14.80 -14.17 37.83
CA LEU A 316 15.39 -14.48 39.13
C LEU A 316 15.45 -15.99 39.37
N LEU A 317 14.33 -16.71 39.15
CA LEU A 317 14.29 -18.18 39.28
C LEU A 317 15.25 -18.88 38.32
N LYS A 318 15.50 -18.29 37.14
CA LYS A 318 16.45 -18.84 36.18
C LYS A 318 17.89 -18.68 36.67
N LYS A 319 18.26 -17.49 37.16
CA LYS A 319 19.58 -17.22 37.75
C LYS A 319 19.88 -18.14 38.93
N GLU A 320 18.88 -18.42 39.77
CA GLU A 320 19.02 -19.40 40.85
C GLU A 320 19.33 -20.81 40.33
N LYS A 321 18.61 -21.29 39.31
CA LYS A 321 18.86 -22.59 38.69
C LYS A 321 20.25 -22.70 38.05
N GLU A 322 20.80 -21.56 37.62
CA GLU A 322 22.15 -21.45 37.07
C GLU A 322 23.24 -21.40 38.16
N GLY A 323 22.86 -21.47 39.45
CA GLY A 323 23.79 -21.55 40.58
C GLY A 323 24.30 -20.19 41.08
N VAL A 324 23.67 -19.08 40.67
CA VAL A 324 24.04 -17.73 41.14
C VAL A 324 23.72 -17.60 42.63
N SER A 325 24.65 -17.05 43.41
CA SER A 325 24.48 -16.91 44.86
C SER A 325 23.36 -15.91 45.20
N LEU A 326 22.63 -16.16 46.29
CA LEU A 326 21.58 -15.26 46.80
C LEU A 326 22.08 -13.83 47.02
N LYS A 327 23.35 -13.66 47.40
CA LYS A 327 23.98 -12.35 47.58
C LYS A 327 24.13 -11.59 46.26
N GLN A 328 24.56 -12.26 45.18
CA GLN A 328 24.67 -11.64 43.85
C GLN A 328 23.29 -11.30 43.27
N ILE A 329 22.28 -12.13 43.52
CA ILE A 329 20.89 -11.84 43.14
C ILE A 329 20.38 -10.61 43.92
N ALA A 330 20.67 -10.54 45.22
CA ALA A 330 20.30 -9.41 46.05
C ALA A 330 20.98 -8.11 45.58
N ASP A 331 22.26 -8.13 45.24
CA ASP A 331 22.99 -6.95 44.74
C ASP A 331 22.42 -6.42 43.41
N GLU A 332 21.81 -7.27 42.58
CA GLU A 332 21.21 -6.90 41.29
C GLU A 332 19.73 -6.47 41.39
N TYR A 333 18.97 -7.06 42.33
CA TYR A 333 17.53 -6.86 42.43
C TYR A 333 17.11 -5.92 43.57
N LEU A 334 17.97 -5.68 44.56
CA LEU A 334 17.70 -4.69 45.60
C LEU A 334 18.05 -3.29 45.09
N PRO A 335 17.19 -2.30 45.36
CA PRO A 335 17.45 -0.93 44.96
C PRO A 335 18.57 -0.29 45.80
N ASP A 336 19.22 0.74 45.24
CA ASP A 336 20.08 1.61 46.04
C ASP A 336 19.23 2.39 47.07
N TYR A 337 19.44 2.09 48.34
CA TYR A 337 18.73 2.73 49.46
C TYR A 337 19.05 4.23 49.61
N ASN A 338 20.09 4.73 48.94
CA ASN A 338 20.41 6.16 48.88
C ASN A 338 19.68 6.90 47.75
N LYS A 339 18.89 6.19 46.95
CA LYS A 339 18.04 6.74 45.90
C LYS A 339 16.59 6.81 46.39
N TYR A 340 15.96 7.97 46.28
CA TYR A 340 14.60 8.16 46.80
C TYR A 340 13.53 7.58 45.88
N ARG A 341 13.71 7.74 44.56
CA ARG A 341 12.78 7.27 43.52
C ARG A 341 13.40 6.17 42.66
N LEU A 342 12.71 5.04 42.59
CA LEU A 342 13.07 3.92 41.71
C LEU A 342 12.54 4.16 40.30
N SER A 343 13.33 3.75 39.31
CA SER A 343 12.84 3.55 37.95
C SER A 343 11.82 2.40 37.90
N GLU A 344 11.01 2.37 36.85
CA GLU A 344 9.99 1.33 36.64
C GLU A 344 10.62 -0.08 36.68
N GLU A 345 11.80 -0.24 36.08
CA GLU A 345 12.55 -1.50 36.11
C GLU A 345 13.05 -1.86 37.51
N GLU A 346 13.68 -0.92 38.22
CA GLU A 346 14.17 -1.14 39.60
C GLU A 346 13.01 -1.50 40.55
N TYR A 347 11.86 -0.83 40.39
CA TYR A 347 10.65 -1.12 41.17
C TYR A 347 10.15 -2.55 40.93
N TYR A 348 10.00 -2.97 39.67
CA TYR A 348 9.49 -4.32 39.38
C TYR A 348 10.52 -5.43 39.66
N LYS A 349 11.83 -5.15 39.59
CA LYS A 349 12.88 -6.06 40.10
C LYS A 349 12.76 -6.24 41.60
N PHE A 350 12.63 -5.15 42.35
CA PHE A 350 12.44 -5.21 43.80
C PHE A 350 11.15 -5.97 44.18
N MET A 351 10.03 -5.71 43.51
CA MET A 351 8.76 -6.43 43.74
C MET A 351 8.83 -7.91 43.38
N ALA A 352 9.63 -8.29 42.37
CA ALA A 352 9.88 -9.67 42.02
C ALA A 352 10.75 -10.37 43.08
N TYR A 353 11.76 -9.68 43.60
CA TYR A 353 12.63 -10.18 44.66
C TYR A 353 11.88 -10.36 45.99
N GLN A 354 11.05 -9.38 46.39
CA GLN A 354 10.18 -9.51 47.56
C GLN A 354 9.27 -10.73 47.45
N LYS A 355 8.59 -10.89 46.30
CA LYS A 355 7.75 -12.06 46.04
C LYS A 355 8.54 -13.37 46.18
N TYR A 356 9.78 -13.40 45.69
CA TYR A 356 10.63 -14.58 45.78
C TYR A 356 10.99 -14.94 47.23
N ILE A 357 11.30 -13.93 48.06
CA ILE A 357 11.60 -14.10 49.48
C ILE A 357 10.36 -14.56 50.27
N ASP A 358 9.20 -13.94 50.02
CA ASP A 358 7.92 -14.29 50.65
C ASP A 358 7.53 -15.76 50.40
N GLU A 359 7.79 -16.26 49.19
CA GLU A 359 7.49 -17.64 48.79
C GLU A 359 8.55 -18.65 49.27
N ASN A 360 9.74 -18.21 49.72
CA ASN A 360 10.85 -19.07 50.14
C ASN A 360 11.47 -18.68 51.51
N PRO A 361 10.69 -18.64 52.61
CA PRO A 361 11.12 -18.07 53.89
C PRO A 361 12.22 -18.85 54.61
N LYS A 362 12.41 -20.14 54.33
CA LYS A 362 13.39 -21.02 55.01
C LYS A 362 14.83 -20.87 54.48
N ARG A 363 15.08 -19.99 53.51
CA ARG A 363 16.36 -19.89 52.78
C ARG A 363 17.23 -18.69 53.19
N LEU A 364 16.83 -17.92 54.21
CA LEU A 364 17.62 -16.79 54.68
C LEU A 364 18.46 -17.18 55.92
N PRO A 365 19.79 -16.91 55.91
CA PRO A 365 20.60 -16.90 57.13
C PRO A 365 20.05 -15.88 58.12
N SER A 366 19.90 -16.21 59.41
CA SER A 366 19.22 -15.34 60.39
C SER A 366 19.89 -13.97 60.57
N ASP A 367 21.19 -13.91 60.36
CA ASP A 367 22.06 -12.73 60.35
C ASP A 367 21.86 -11.82 59.12
N VAL A 368 21.38 -12.36 58.00
CA VAL A 368 21.05 -11.59 56.80
C VAL A 368 19.62 -11.06 56.87
N VAL A 369 18.67 -11.81 57.47
CA VAL A 369 17.28 -11.36 57.64
C VAL A 369 17.23 -10.06 58.42
N GLU A 370 17.82 -10.02 59.61
CA GLU A 370 17.63 -8.93 60.58
C GLU A 370 18.02 -7.56 59.98
N GLY A 371 19.19 -7.49 59.33
CA GLY A 371 19.66 -6.27 58.65
C GLY A 371 18.96 -5.93 57.33
N LEU A 372 18.36 -6.91 56.63
CA LEU A 372 17.63 -6.67 55.38
C LEU A 372 16.18 -6.27 55.67
N THR A 373 15.50 -6.89 56.63
CA THR A 373 14.13 -6.53 57.03
C THR A 373 14.05 -5.14 57.64
N GLU A 374 15.02 -4.71 58.46
CA GLU A 374 15.08 -3.33 58.96
C GLU A 374 15.28 -2.31 57.84
N LYS A 375 16.17 -2.59 56.86
CA LYS A 375 16.42 -1.71 55.70
C LYS A 375 15.27 -1.66 54.70
N ILE A 376 14.56 -2.78 54.52
CA ILE A 376 13.39 -2.88 53.64
C ILE A 376 12.19 -2.13 54.25
N HIS A 377 11.98 -2.20 55.58
CA HIS A 377 10.89 -1.49 56.25
C HIS A 377 11.13 0.02 56.37
N SER A 378 12.39 0.45 56.51
CA SER A 378 12.75 1.87 56.74
C SER A 378 12.89 2.71 55.46
N GLY A 379 13.23 2.14 54.31
CA GLY A 379 13.53 2.92 53.10
C GLY A 379 12.36 3.13 52.12
N PHE A 380 11.45 2.16 52.01
CA PHE A 380 10.49 2.14 50.89
C PHE A 380 9.02 2.04 51.27
N GLY A 381 8.67 1.79 52.53
CA GLY A 381 7.29 1.53 52.95
C GLY A 381 6.72 0.28 52.26
N ILE A 382 5.74 -0.39 52.86
CA ILE A 382 5.10 -1.55 52.21
C ILE A 382 4.18 -1.02 51.10
N ILE A 383 4.70 -0.80 49.90
CA ILE A 383 3.91 -0.33 48.76
C ILE A 383 3.35 -1.56 48.03
N LYS A 384 2.08 -1.87 48.29
CA LYS A 384 1.30 -2.83 47.52
C LYS A 384 0.57 -2.07 46.41
N GLY A 385 0.97 -2.23 45.15
CA GLY A 385 0.31 -1.53 44.04
C GLY A 385 1.03 -1.68 42.70
N ASP A 386 0.58 -0.92 41.70
CA ASP A 386 1.30 -0.73 40.45
C ASP A 386 2.36 0.39 40.55
N TYR A 387 3.11 0.64 39.48
CA TYR A 387 4.17 1.67 39.51
C TYR A 387 3.60 3.10 39.60
N ASP A 388 2.37 3.31 39.12
CA ASP A 388 1.72 4.61 39.18
C ASP A 388 1.27 4.93 40.61
N ASP A 389 0.76 3.92 41.35
CA ASP A 389 0.47 3.98 42.78
C ASP A 389 1.74 4.30 43.60
N TYR A 390 2.86 3.65 43.26
CA TYR A 390 4.17 3.92 43.88
C TYR A 390 4.61 5.37 43.70
N LEU A 391 4.51 5.89 42.47
CA LEU A 391 4.86 7.27 42.17
C LEU A 391 3.91 8.27 42.86
N ALA A 392 2.64 7.94 43.02
CA ALA A 392 1.69 8.76 43.76
C ALA A 392 2.05 8.85 45.25
N TYR A 393 2.41 7.74 45.90
CA TYR A 393 2.85 7.73 47.29
C TYR A 393 4.16 8.50 47.50
N LYS A 394 5.16 8.34 46.62
CA LYS A 394 6.44 9.06 46.67
C LYS A 394 6.34 10.58 46.40
N LYS A 395 5.15 11.09 46.08
CA LYS A 395 4.88 12.54 46.03
C LYS A 395 4.38 13.10 47.35
N THR A 396 3.99 12.26 48.31
CA THR A 396 3.47 12.71 49.60
C THR A 396 4.60 13.23 50.50
N GLU A 397 4.30 14.24 51.32
CA GLU A 397 5.26 14.78 52.30
C GLU A 397 5.62 13.76 53.38
N ILE A 398 4.70 12.82 53.67
CA ILE A 398 4.94 11.68 54.57
C ILE A 398 6.09 10.81 54.03
N ALA A 399 5.99 10.39 52.76
CA ALA A 399 7.01 9.55 52.14
C ALA A 399 8.37 10.24 52.01
N LYS A 400 8.39 11.58 51.83
CA LYS A 400 9.65 12.36 51.80
C LYS A 400 10.31 12.36 53.17
N LYS A 401 9.53 12.69 54.21
CA LYS A 401 10.01 12.78 55.59
C LYS A 401 10.50 11.45 56.13
N GLU A 402 9.77 10.36 55.91
CA GLU A 402 10.18 9.01 56.34
C GLU A 402 11.55 8.62 55.76
N TRP A 403 11.82 8.92 54.49
CA TRP A 403 13.11 8.59 53.87
C TRP A 403 14.25 9.51 54.35
N GLU A 404 13.95 10.78 54.62
CA GLU A 404 14.89 11.73 55.21
C GLU A 404 15.29 11.34 56.65
N ASP A 405 14.32 10.88 57.45
CA ASP A 405 14.50 10.46 58.84
C ASP A 405 15.21 9.10 58.95
N ASN A 406 14.97 8.18 58.02
CA ASN A 406 15.58 6.85 57.97
C ASN A 406 16.97 6.82 57.28
N ALA A 407 17.78 7.84 57.55
CA ALA A 407 19.17 7.87 57.10
C ALA A 407 20.09 7.05 58.03
N ALA A 408 21.21 6.54 57.50
CA ALA A 408 22.21 5.88 58.33
C ALA A 408 22.76 6.86 59.40
N PRO A 409 23.21 6.40 60.59
CA PRO A 409 23.45 7.27 61.74
C PRO A 409 24.41 8.47 61.49
N SER A 410 25.38 8.34 60.58
CA SER A 410 26.34 9.42 60.22
C SER A 410 26.03 10.12 58.89
N THR A 411 24.85 9.87 58.31
CA THR A 411 24.42 10.38 57.01
C THR A 411 23.16 11.23 57.16
N LEU A 412 23.14 12.39 56.52
CA LEU A 412 21.95 13.24 56.39
C LEU A 412 21.35 13.06 55.00
N ARG A 413 20.03 13.14 54.88
CA ARG A 413 19.29 13.05 53.61
C ARG A 413 18.34 14.23 53.44
N ILE A 414 18.19 14.70 52.21
CA ILE A 414 17.21 15.72 51.81
C ILE A 414 16.63 15.35 50.45
N VAL A 415 15.32 15.43 50.31
CA VAL A 415 14.61 15.33 49.03
C VAL A 415 14.17 16.73 48.60
N VAL A 416 14.56 17.11 47.39
CA VAL A 416 14.18 18.38 46.76
C VAL A 416 13.53 18.12 45.42
N ASP A 417 12.60 18.98 44.99
CA ASP A 417 11.96 18.80 43.68
C ASP A 417 12.90 19.23 42.54
N ASP A 418 13.64 20.32 42.75
CA ASP A 418 14.69 20.83 41.86
C ASP A 418 15.84 21.40 42.71
N PHE A 419 17.07 20.98 42.42
CA PHE A 419 18.27 21.47 43.10
C PHE A 419 18.61 22.92 42.72
N SER A 420 18.21 23.36 41.52
CA SER A 420 18.52 24.71 41.01
C SER A 420 17.54 25.77 41.49
N ASN A 421 16.41 25.36 42.08
CA ASN A 421 15.32 26.25 42.47
C ASN A 421 14.65 25.76 43.78
N LEU A 422 15.34 25.97 44.91
CA LEU A 422 14.89 25.55 46.24
C LEU A 422 13.92 26.56 46.87
N THR A 423 12.86 26.06 47.51
CA THR A 423 11.97 26.91 48.32
C THR A 423 12.71 27.44 49.56
N THR A 424 12.31 28.61 50.07
CA THR A 424 12.96 29.25 51.23
C THR A 424 13.07 28.33 52.46
N ALA A 425 12.07 27.46 52.66
CA ALA A 425 12.08 26.47 53.73
C ALA A 425 13.11 25.34 53.49
N LYS A 426 13.18 24.79 52.27
CA LYS A 426 14.15 23.73 51.92
C LYS A 426 15.58 24.26 51.79
N GLN A 427 15.75 25.52 51.40
CA GLN A 427 17.05 26.19 51.41
C GLN A 427 17.59 26.32 52.83
N LYS A 428 16.76 26.77 53.78
CA LYS A 428 17.11 26.85 55.19
C LYS A 428 17.49 25.46 55.76
N GLU A 429 16.71 24.43 55.43
CA GLU A 429 16.98 23.04 55.85
C GLU A 429 18.31 22.51 55.29
N TYR A 430 18.61 22.81 54.02
CA TYR A 430 19.89 22.48 53.39
C TYR A 430 21.07 23.17 54.09
N ASP A 431 20.96 24.46 54.36
CA ASP A 431 22.02 25.23 55.01
C ASP A 431 22.29 24.74 56.44
N GLU A 432 21.24 24.39 57.19
CA GLU A 432 21.34 23.78 58.53
C GLU A 432 22.03 22.41 58.49
N LYS A 433 21.62 21.51 57.58
CA LYS A 433 22.24 20.18 57.43
C LYS A 433 23.70 20.27 56.92
N MET A 434 24.01 21.26 56.08
CA MET A 434 25.38 21.54 55.65
C MET A 434 26.25 22.08 56.79
N ALA A 435 25.70 22.93 57.66
CA ALA A 435 26.39 23.40 58.86
C ALA A 435 26.69 22.23 59.83
N LEU A 436 25.77 21.27 59.97
CA LEU A 436 25.98 20.06 60.77
C LEU A 436 27.16 19.22 60.24
N ILE A 437 27.33 19.06 58.92
CA ILE A 437 28.48 18.31 58.37
C ILE A 437 29.80 19.05 58.57
N LYS A 438 29.80 20.38 58.43
CA LYS A 438 31.02 21.18 58.61
C LYS A 438 31.45 21.21 60.08
N ASN A 439 30.51 21.43 61.00
CA ASN A 439 30.81 21.74 62.39
C ASN A 439 30.77 20.52 63.32
N ASN A 440 30.05 19.44 62.98
CA ASN A 440 29.94 18.24 63.80
C ASN A 440 30.86 17.13 63.26
N ASN A 441 31.60 16.43 64.13
CA ASN A 441 32.46 15.30 63.75
C ASN A 441 31.71 13.98 63.56
N TYR A 442 30.43 13.92 63.96
CA TYR A 442 29.59 12.75 63.85
C TYR A 442 29.00 12.56 62.43
N TYR A 443 28.54 13.64 61.80
CA TYR A 443 27.96 13.58 60.45
C TYR A 443 29.04 13.66 59.38
N LYS A 444 29.09 12.66 58.50
CA LYS A 444 30.16 12.49 57.50
C LYS A 444 29.70 12.69 56.06
N LYS A 445 28.38 12.55 55.80
CA LYS A 445 27.82 12.58 54.45
C LYS A 445 26.43 13.24 54.42
N LEU A 446 26.16 14.08 53.43
CA LEU A 446 24.81 14.55 53.05
C LEU A 446 24.48 14.02 51.67
N ILE A 447 23.30 13.44 51.53
CA ILE A 447 22.76 12.97 50.25
C ILE A 447 21.55 13.84 49.91
N ILE A 448 21.54 14.37 48.70
CA ILE A 448 20.46 15.21 48.18
C ILE A 448 19.92 14.53 46.95
N GLU A 449 18.63 14.19 46.98
CA GLU A 449 17.94 13.67 45.82
C GLU A 449 17.07 14.75 45.21
N SER A 450 17.20 14.93 43.90
CA SER A 450 16.24 15.65 43.06
C SER A 450 15.62 14.75 42.00
N LYS A 451 14.62 15.24 41.26
CA LYS A 451 13.98 14.50 40.17
C LYS A 451 14.97 13.93 39.14
N ASN A 452 16.10 14.61 38.92
CA ASN A 452 17.04 14.30 37.84
C ASN A 452 18.46 13.99 38.32
N MET A 453 18.76 14.12 39.62
CA MET A 453 20.13 13.99 40.13
C MET A 453 20.16 13.59 41.60
N THR A 454 21.04 12.64 41.93
CA THR A 454 21.50 12.33 43.29
C THR A 454 22.85 13.00 43.50
N ALA A 455 22.94 13.96 44.43
CA ALA A 455 24.22 14.55 44.84
C ALA A 455 24.62 14.01 46.21
N SER A 456 25.92 13.78 46.41
CA SER A 456 26.44 13.41 47.73
C SER A 456 27.64 14.27 48.12
N PHE A 457 27.61 14.80 49.33
CA PHE A 457 28.63 15.65 49.91
C PHE A 457 29.27 14.92 51.08
N SER A 458 30.60 14.88 51.14
CA SER A 458 31.32 14.22 52.24
C SER A 458 32.30 15.19 52.88
N LYS A 459 32.48 15.06 54.20
CA LYS A 459 33.35 15.94 55.01
C LYS A 459 34.80 15.97 54.52
N ASP A 460 35.29 14.87 53.93
CA ASP A 460 36.69 14.71 53.53
C ASP A 460 37.02 15.23 52.11
N ASN A 461 36.03 15.72 51.35
CA ASN A 461 36.24 16.18 49.96
C ASN A 461 35.61 17.57 49.71
N ASN A 462 36.44 18.61 49.61
CA ASN A 462 36.02 19.97 49.18
C ASN A 462 35.80 20.11 47.65
N LYS A 463 35.64 19.01 46.89
CA LYS A 463 35.27 19.03 45.47
C LYS A 463 34.27 17.93 45.14
N PRO A 464 33.17 18.23 44.42
CA PRO A 464 32.26 17.21 43.93
C PRO A 464 32.97 16.35 42.88
N ARG A 465 33.03 15.03 43.13
CA ARG A 465 33.60 14.06 42.18
C ARG A 465 32.57 13.86 41.05
N GLN A 466 32.69 14.63 39.97
CA GLN A 466 31.97 14.35 38.72
C GLN A 466 32.54 13.03 38.15
N GLN A 467 31.76 11.95 38.22
CA GLN A 467 32.07 10.73 37.47
C GLN A 467 31.69 10.91 36.00
N GLU A 468 32.57 10.42 35.14
CA GLU A 468 32.58 10.52 33.68
C GLU A 468 31.21 10.28 33.03
N LEU A 469 30.89 11.15 32.07
CA LEU A 469 29.86 10.95 31.06
C LEU A 469 30.19 9.70 30.24
N VAL A 470 29.62 8.57 30.64
CA VAL A 470 29.42 7.45 29.71
C VAL A 470 28.37 7.92 28.72
N MET A 471 28.81 8.11 27.47
CA MET A 471 27.93 8.31 26.31
C MET A 471 26.93 7.16 26.25
N ILE A 472 25.70 7.41 26.67
CA ILE A 472 24.58 6.52 26.40
C ILE A 472 24.22 6.79 24.94
N ASP A 473 24.33 5.75 24.10
CA ASP A 473 23.85 5.77 22.71
C ASP A 473 22.54 6.57 22.65
N GLU A 474 22.56 7.69 21.92
CA GLU A 474 21.40 8.55 21.76
C GLU A 474 20.25 7.69 21.22
N VAL A 475 19.25 7.44 22.08
CA VAL A 475 18.07 6.70 21.68
C VAL A 475 17.30 7.60 20.71
N GLU A 476 17.53 7.40 19.41
CA GLU A 476 16.72 7.99 18.35
C GLU A 476 15.34 7.35 18.41
N ILE A 477 14.34 8.13 18.83
CA ILE A 477 12.98 7.65 19.00
C ILE A 477 12.16 8.00 17.76
N PRO A 478 11.51 7.00 17.12
CA PRO A 478 10.56 7.27 16.05
C PRO A 478 9.48 8.24 16.50
N TYR A 479 9.23 9.28 15.72
CA TYR A 479 8.22 10.31 16.02
C TYR A 479 6.81 9.76 16.23
N ALA A 480 6.47 8.61 15.63
CA ALA A 480 5.19 7.95 15.89
C ALA A 480 5.00 7.56 17.37
N VAL A 481 6.09 7.47 18.13
CA VAL A 481 6.11 7.09 19.55
C VAL A 481 6.38 8.31 20.44
N ILE A 482 6.78 9.47 19.88
CA ILE A 482 7.14 10.65 20.65
C ILE A 482 5.92 11.36 21.25
N GLU A 483 5.90 11.53 22.57
CA GLU A 483 4.82 12.18 23.34
C GLU A 483 4.76 13.68 23.06
N GLN A 484 5.91 14.35 23.06
CA GLN A 484 6.03 15.77 22.77
C GLN A 484 7.09 15.98 21.68
N PRO A 485 6.70 16.31 20.45
CA PRO A 485 7.66 16.58 19.39
C PRO A 485 8.39 17.92 19.63
N PRO A 486 9.59 18.13 19.06
CA PRO A 486 10.24 19.43 19.06
C PRO A 486 9.32 20.50 18.48
N MET A 487 9.32 21.69 19.07
CA MET A 487 8.43 22.79 18.67
C MET A 487 9.09 24.15 18.90
N PHE A 488 8.58 25.21 18.25
CA PHE A 488 9.00 26.57 18.56
C PHE A 488 8.30 27.09 19.82
N GLU A 489 8.89 28.09 20.49
CA GLU A 489 8.33 28.72 21.69
C GLU A 489 6.87 29.17 21.49
N ASP A 490 6.57 29.74 20.32
CA ASP A 490 5.24 30.20 19.94
C ASP A 490 4.18 29.08 19.85
N CYS A 491 4.60 27.82 19.79
CA CYS A 491 3.70 26.67 19.63
C CYS A 491 3.35 25.96 20.95
N GLU A 492 3.94 26.33 22.08
CA GLU A 492 3.83 25.59 23.35
C GLU A 492 2.40 25.54 23.91
N THR A 493 1.63 26.61 23.73
CA THR A 493 0.29 26.79 24.32
C THR A 493 -0.82 25.99 23.64
N LEU A 494 -0.52 25.30 22.53
CA LEU A 494 -1.50 24.58 21.70
C LEU A 494 -1.68 23.12 22.14
N SER A 495 -2.75 22.45 21.69
CA SER A 495 -2.95 21.01 21.93
C SER A 495 -1.93 20.14 21.17
N ALA A 496 -1.78 18.86 21.53
CA ALA A 496 -0.74 17.99 20.96
C ALA A 496 -0.78 17.89 19.41
N ASP A 497 -1.96 17.79 18.80
CA ASP A 497 -2.09 17.74 17.33
C ASP A 497 -1.92 19.12 16.67
N GLU A 498 -2.25 20.19 17.39
CA GLU A 498 -2.06 21.56 16.92
C GLU A 498 -0.59 22.01 16.99
N ARG A 499 0.16 21.55 18.00
CA ARG A 499 1.61 21.77 18.13
C ARG A 499 2.39 21.26 16.93
N ARG A 500 2.02 20.08 16.44
CA ARG A 500 2.61 19.44 15.26
C ARG A 500 2.40 20.29 14.01
N LYS A 501 1.17 20.77 13.81
CA LYS A 501 0.80 21.64 12.69
C LYS A 501 1.49 23.00 12.80
N CYS A 502 1.53 23.59 13.99
CA CYS A 502 2.20 24.86 14.26
C CYS A 502 3.69 24.79 13.90
N THR A 503 4.40 23.77 14.40
CA THR A 503 5.83 23.58 14.12
C THR A 503 6.10 23.37 12.63
N SER A 504 5.29 22.53 11.98
CA SER A 504 5.38 22.30 10.55
C SER A 504 5.15 23.58 9.73
N ASN A 505 4.18 24.39 10.11
CA ASN A 505 3.87 25.66 9.46
C ASN A 505 4.98 26.69 9.67
N ALA A 506 5.57 26.75 10.87
CA ALA A 506 6.68 27.64 11.17
C ALA A 506 7.93 27.30 10.32
N ILE A 507 8.29 26.02 10.19
CA ILE A 507 9.37 25.57 9.30
C ILE A 507 9.05 25.93 7.83
N THR A 508 7.81 25.69 7.40
CA THR A 508 7.34 26.01 6.04
C THR A 508 7.48 27.50 5.74
N ASN A 509 7.01 28.36 6.64
CA ASN A 509 7.07 29.82 6.51
C ASN A 509 8.51 30.32 6.49
N HIS A 510 9.37 29.78 7.37
CA HIS A 510 10.79 30.14 7.40
C HIS A 510 11.48 29.80 6.08
N VAL A 511 11.22 28.62 5.53
CA VAL A 511 11.77 28.21 4.23
C VAL A 511 11.23 29.09 3.09
N GLN A 512 9.94 29.42 3.10
CA GLN A 512 9.35 30.31 2.08
C GLN A 512 9.94 31.72 2.11
N GLN A 513 10.28 32.26 3.28
CA GLN A 513 10.81 33.60 3.42
C GLN A 513 12.31 33.68 3.11
N ASN A 514 13.08 32.62 3.40
CA ASN A 514 14.54 32.68 3.37
C ASN A 514 15.18 31.96 2.17
N PHE A 515 14.43 31.19 1.38
CA PHE A 515 14.97 30.42 0.26
C PHE A 515 15.00 31.21 -1.04
N ASN A 516 16.15 31.28 -1.69
CA ASN A 516 16.32 31.99 -2.95
C ASN A 516 15.90 31.14 -4.17
N ILE A 517 14.73 31.45 -4.74
CA ILE A 517 14.20 30.79 -5.95
C ILE A 517 14.96 31.24 -7.22
N ASP A 518 15.44 32.47 -7.27
CA ASP A 518 16.07 33.04 -8.46
C ASP A 518 17.39 32.33 -8.81
N LEU A 519 18.01 31.67 -7.83
CA LEU A 519 19.16 30.78 -8.02
C LEU A 519 18.87 29.69 -9.08
N ALA A 520 17.66 29.17 -9.15
CA ALA A 520 17.30 28.16 -10.14
C ALA A 520 17.20 28.73 -11.57
N LYS A 521 16.81 30.02 -11.71
CA LYS A 521 16.79 30.72 -13.01
C LYS A 521 18.21 31.00 -13.51
N GLU A 522 19.10 31.41 -12.62
CA GLU A 522 20.53 31.61 -12.93
C GLU A 522 21.21 30.32 -13.40
N LEU A 523 20.78 29.18 -12.84
CA LEU A 523 21.26 27.84 -13.19
C LEU A 523 20.62 27.26 -14.46
N GLY A 524 19.71 27.99 -15.12
CA GLY A 524 19.05 27.55 -16.35
C GLY A 524 18.07 26.39 -16.15
N LEU A 525 17.59 26.18 -14.92
CA LEU A 525 16.60 25.14 -14.62
C LEU A 525 15.19 25.67 -14.91
N SER A 526 14.35 24.86 -15.55
CA SER A 526 12.94 25.19 -15.80
C SER A 526 11.98 24.11 -15.29
N GLY A 527 10.70 24.45 -15.16
CA GLY A 527 9.66 23.56 -14.67
C GLY A 527 9.70 23.29 -13.16
N ARG A 528 9.07 22.19 -12.74
CA ARG A 528 8.94 21.81 -11.32
C ARG A 528 10.23 21.21 -10.77
N GLN A 529 10.83 21.88 -9.80
CA GLN A 529 12.04 21.45 -9.08
C GLN A 529 11.68 20.89 -7.70
N MET A 530 12.42 19.87 -7.25
CA MET A 530 12.24 19.22 -5.94
C MET A 530 13.60 19.04 -5.25
N ILE A 531 13.69 19.47 -4.00
CA ILE A 531 14.84 19.31 -3.11
C ILE A 531 14.40 18.50 -1.90
N ARG A 532 15.18 17.47 -1.54
CA ARG A 532 14.95 16.67 -0.33
C ARG A 532 15.97 17.05 0.72
N VAL A 533 15.53 17.49 1.90
CA VAL A 533 16.39 17.87 3.01
C VAL A 533 16.14 16.95 4.19
N MET A 534 17.18 16.52 4.89
CA MET A 534 17.10 15.73 6.13
C MET A 534 17.95 16.40 7.20
N PHE A 535 17.47 16.47 8.44
CA PHE A 535 18.19 17.07 9.57
C PHE A 535 17.73 16.44 10.89
N LYS A 536 18.50 16.62 11.97
CA LYS A 536 18.16 16.13 13.31
C LYS A 536 18.06 17.31 14.28
N ILE A 537 17.17 17.22 15.25
CA ILE A 537 17.07 18.16 16.38
C ILE A 537 17.60 17.43 17.61
N ASN A 538 18.64 17.97 18.26
CA ASN A 538 19.28 17.35 19.42
C ASN A 538 18.49 17.59 20.73
N GLN A 539 19.02 17.10 21.86
CA GLN A 539 18.38 17.22 23.18
C GLN A 539 18.33 18.66 23.71
N GLU A 540 19.16 19.54 23.15
CA GLU A 540 19.22 20.96 23.45
C GLU A 540 18.30 21.80 22.55
N GLY A 541 17.71 21.19 21.52
CA GLY A 541 16.83 21.85 20.55
C GLY A 541 17.54 22.54 19.38
N ASP A 542 18.83 22.25 19.20
CA ASP A 542 19.65 22.72 18.08
C ASP A 542 19.57 21.76 16.89
N ILE A 543 19.72 22.32 15.68
CA ILE A 543 19.67 21.56 14.43
C ILE A 543 21.07 21.06 14.08
N VAL A 544 21.20 19.74 14.00
CA VAL A 544 22.44 19.03 13.69
C VAL A 544 22.25 18.10 12.47
N SER A 545 23.35 17.69 11.84
CA SER A 545 23.34 16.69 10.75
C SER A 545 22.45 17.03 9.54
N VAL A 546 22.52 18.27 9.03
CA VAL A 546 21.75 18.72 7.85
C VAL A 546 22.33 18.17 6.54
N MET A 547 21.52 17.43 5.78
CA MET A 547 21.84 16.88 4.46
C MET A 547 20.77 17.31 3.44
N ALA A 548 21.15 17.64 2.21
CA ALA A 548 20.22 18.01 1.14
C ALA A 548 20.57 17.30 -0.18
N ARG A 549 19.56 17.01 -1.00
CA ARG A 549 19.69 16.45 -2.35
C ARG A 549 18.81 17.22 -3.34
N ALA A 550 19.40 17.74 -4.42
CA ALA A 550 18.72 18.55 -5.43
C ALA A 550 19.19 18.22 -6.87
N ALA A 551 18.60 18.88 -7.87
CA ALA A 551 19.02 18.78 -9.27
C ALA A 551 20.41 19.41 -9.52
N HIS A 552 20.85 20.34 -8.66
CA HIS A 552 22.14 21.03 -8.80
C HIS A 552 22.79 21.30 -7.43
N PRO A 553 24.11 21.16 -7.27
CA PRO A 553 24.80 21.34 -5.97
C PRO A 553 24.58 22.70 -5.29
N LYS A 554 24.51 23.80 -6.07
CA LYS A 554 24.22 25.13 -5.51
C LYS A 554 22.85 25.21 -4.81
N LEU A 555 21.85 24.47 -5.29
CA LEU A 555 20.53 24.38 -4.64
C LEU A 555 20.58 23.54 -3.35
N GLU A 556 21.49 22.56 -3.27
CA GLU A 556 21.72 21.80 -2.04
C GLU A 556 22.34 22.67 -0.94
N GLU A 557 23.33 23.49 -1.29
CA GLU A 557 23.96 24.42 -0.35
C GLU A 557 22.98 25.50 0.12
N GLU A 558 22.15 26.02 -0.78
CA GLU A 558 21.11 26.98 -0.42
C GLU A 558 20.07 26.36 0.54
N ALA A 559 19.63 25.13 0.28
CA ALA A 559 18.73 24.42 1.19
C ALA A 559 19.37 24.16 2.56
N LYS A 560 20.66 23.77 2.62
CA LYS A 560 21.40 23.60 3.88
C LYS A 560 21.51 24.91 4.66
N ARG A 561 21.77 26.04 3.98
CA ARG A 561 21.85 27.38 4.60
C ARG A 561 20.54 27.76 5.27
N VAL A 562 19.41 27.58 4.58
CA VAL A 562 18.08 27.94 5.07
C VAL A 562 17.65 27.08 6.26
N ILE A 563 17.96 25.77 6.25
CA ILE A 563 17.64 24.90 7.40
C ILE A 563 18.54 25.18 8.60
N LYS A 564 19.81 25.52 8.39
CA LYS A 564 20.71 25.94 9.48
C LYS A 564 20.33 27.29 10.10
N SER A 565 19.55 28.13 9.40
CA SER A 565 19.10 29.42 9.92
C SER A 565 17.78 29.36 10.69
N LEU A 566 17.19 28.17 10.86
CA LEU A 566 15.99 27.99 11.68
C LEU A 566 16.28 28.38 13.15
N PRO A 567 15.33 29.05 13.84
CA PRO A 567 15.48 29.37 15.25
C PRO A 567 15.65 28.12 16.13
N LYS A 568 16.29 28.29 17.29
CA LYS A 568 16.41 27.23 18.29
C LYS A 568 15.02 26.75 18.72
N MET A 569 14.87 25.43 18.82
CA MET A 569 13.58 24.80 19.11
C MET A 569 13.54 24.32 20.57
N ILE A 570 12.35 24.16 21.13
CA ILE A 570 12.14 23.39 22.35
C ILE A 570 12.37 21.92 21.98
N PRO A 571 13.28 21.20 22.66
CA PRO A 571 13.60 19.81 22.34
C PRO A 571 12.41 18.88 22.57
N GLY A 572 12.33 17.84 21.74
CA GLY A 572 11.29 16.82 21.86
C GLY A 572 11.43 16.04 23.16
N LYS A 573 10.31 15.70 23.81
CA LYS A 573 10.28 14.92 25.04
C LYS A 573 9.55 13.59 24.84
N GLN A 574 10.15 12.53 25.37
CA GLN A 574 9.54 11.22 25.53
C GLN A 574 9.59 10.80 26.99
N LYS A 575 8.44 10.50 27.60
CA LYS A 575 8.34 10.16 29.03
C LYS A 575 9.01 11.21 29.93
N GLY A 576 8.91 12.47 29.54
CA GLY A 576 9.53 13.62 30.22
C GLY A 576 11.04 13.80 30.05
N LYS A 577 11.74 12.95 29.28
CA LYS A 577 13.16 13.11 28.93
C LYS A 577 13.32 13.71 27.53
N THR A 578 14.29 14.59 27.33
CA THR A 578 14.61 15.15 26.00
C THR A 578 15.25 14.10 25.11
N VAL A 579 14.89 14.07 23.83
CA VAL A 579 15.35 13.05 22.86
C VAL A 579 15.68 13.68 21.52
N VAL A 580 16.57 13.02 20.77
CA VAL A 580 16.97 13.44 19.42
C VAL A 580 15.92 13.01 18.40
N VAL A 581 15.51 13.92 17.52
CA VAL A 581 14.42 13.66 16.56
C VAL A 581 14.87 13.97 15.12
N PRO A 582 14.88 12.98 14.20
CA PRO A 582 15.19 13.17 12.79
C PRO A 582 13.98 13.64 11.96
N TYR A 583 14.21 14.63 11.10
CA TYR A 583 13.23 15.24 10.19
C TYR A 583 13.67 15.15 8.73
N SER A 584 12.68 15.12 7.83
CA SER A 584 12.80 15.15 6.38
C SER A 584 11.82 16.19 5.82
N LEU A 585 12.34 17.12 5.01
CA LEU A 585 11.59 18.22 4.41
C LEU A 585 11.74 18.20 2.88
N PRO A 586 10.64 17.95 2.14
CA PRO A 586 10.60 18.17 0.70
C PRO A 586 10.29 19.63 0.37
N ILE A 587 11.20 20.30 -0.34
CA ILE A 587 11.02 21.66 -0.86
C ILE A 587 10.74 21.59 -2.36
N ILE A 588 9.65 22.20 -2.81
CA ILE A 588 9.18 22.16 -4.20
C ILE A 588 8.91 23.57 -4.71
N PHE A 589 9.35 23.89 -5.92
CA PHE A 589 9.05 25.18 -6.55
C PHE A 589 9.00 25.04 -8.07
N GLU A 590 8.39 26.01 -8.75
CA GLU A 590 8.25 26.04 -10.21
C GLU A 590 8.98 27.25 -10.77
N VAL A 591 9.80 27.03 -11.79
CA VAL A 591 10.55 28.08 -12.49
C VAL A 591 9.93 28.29 -13.86
N ALA A 592 9.50 29.52 -14.15
CA ALA A 592 8.89 29.88 -15.43
C ALA A 592 9.88 29.71 -16.61
N ASP A 593 9.37 29.27 -17.75
CA ASP A 593 10.15 29.13 -18.99
C ASP A 593 10.54 30.51 -19.56
N LYS A 594 11.73 30.61 -20.16
CA LYS A 594 12.30 31.84 -20.75
C LYS A 594 11.63 32.29 -22.06
N THR A 595 10.29 32.34 -22.11
CA THR A 595 9.56 32.96 -23.23
C THR A 595 8.55 33.94 -22.66
N ASP A 596 9.02 35.17 -22.39
CA ASP A 596 8.30 36.43 -22.64
C ASP A 596 9.02 37.59 -21.93
N ASP A 597 10.05 38.14 -22.58
CA ASP A 597 10.57 39.47 -22.26
C ASP A 597 9.79 40.52 -23.08
N LYS A 598 8.93 41.29 -22.42
CA LYS A 598 8.67 42.69 -22.80
C LYS A 598 8.66 43.57 -21.54
N PRO A 599 9.37 44.70 -21.53
CA PRO A 599 9.40 45.60 -20.39
C PRO A 599 8.21 46.56 -20.46
N THR A 600 7.51 46.77 -19.34
CA THR A 600 6.70 47.97 -19.14
C THR A 600 7.10 48.64 -17.84
N ASN A 601 7.67 49.82 -18.00
CA ASN A 601 8.07 50.77 -17.00
C ASN A 601 6.82 51.35 -16.30
N GLY A 602 6.84 51.46 -14.98
CA GLY A 602 5.72 52.02 -14.20
C GLY A 602 5.86 51.77 -12.71
N ASN A 603 6.98 52.20 -12.12
CA ASN A 603 7.23 52.07 -10.68
C ASN A 603 7.15 53.41 -9.96
N LYS A 604 6.70 53.34 -8.70
CA LYS A 604 6.71 54.37 -7.63
C LYS A 604 5.49 55.29 -7.52
N VAL A 605 4.35 54.77 -7.02
CA VAL A 605 3.47 55.50 -6.06
C VAL A 605 2.70 54.52 -5.12
N LYS A 606 2.43 53.26 -5.49
CA LYS A 606 1.53 52.39 -4.71
C LYS A 606 2.20 51.39 -3.75
N GLN A 607 3.22 51.80 -2.99
CA GLN A 607 3.89 50.90 -2.02
C GLN A 607 3.60 51.18 -0.54
N GLU A 608 2.92 52.28 -0.18
CA GLU A 608 2.55 52.54 1.22
C GLU A 608 1.10 52.17 1.59
N GLU A 609 0.16 52.18 0.64
CA GLU A 609 -1.24 51.83 0.95
C GLU A 609 -1.50 50.32 1.11
N ALA A 610 -0.58 49.46 0.63
CA ALA A 610 -0.72 48.01 0.70
C ALA A 610 -0.35 47.41 2.08
N LYS A 611 0.35 48.17 2.94
CA LYS A 611 0.82 47.67 4.24
C LYS A 611 -0.23 47.80 5.35
N LEU A 612 -1.30 48.58 5.14
CA LEU A 612 -2.33 48.85 6.16
C LEU A 612 -3.59 47.98 6.05
N ARG A 613 -3.70 47.10 5.03
CA ARG A 613 -4.86 46.19 4.86
C ARG A 613 -4.65 44.75 5.34
N MET A 614 -3.50 44.43 5.93
CA MET A 614 -3.15 43.07 6.37
C MET A 614 -3.51 42.73 7.81
N LEU A 615 -4.47 43.42 8.44
CA LEU A 615 -4.83 43.15 9.83
C LEU A 615 -6.22 42.55 10.08
N ASN A 616 -7.03 42.27 9.06
CA ASN A 616 -8.28 41.53 9.26
C ASN A 616 -8.69 40.83 7.97
N GLU A 617 -8.26 39.59 7.76
CA GLU A 617 -8.94 38.64 6.87
C GLU A 617 -8.33 37.24 7.02
N ILE A 618 -8.91 36.41 7.89
CA ILE A 618 -8.59 34.98 7.95
C ILE A 618 -9.41 34.30 6.84
N GLU A 619 -8.76 34.02 5.70
CA GLU A 619 -9.36 33.26 4.61
C GLU A 619 -9.41 31.78 4.96
N ILE A 620 -10.62 31.22 5.16
CA ILE A 620 -10.78 29.81 5.48
C ILE A 620 -11.39 29.08 4.27
N PRO A 621 -10.81 27.96 3.82
CA PRO A 621 -11.36 27.18 2.72
C PRO A 621 -12.82 26.75 2.97
N TYR A 622 -13.68 26.84 1.94
CA TYR A 622 -15.12 26.49 2.00
C TYR A 622 -15.42 25.12 2.63
N ALA A 623 -14.50 24.16 2.51
CA ALA A 623 -14.62 22.80 3.03
C ALA A 623 -14.51 22.68 4.56
N VAL A 624 -13.96 23.69 5.25
CA VAL A 624 -13.65 23.66 6.70
C VAL A 624 -14.52 24.62 7.50
N ILE A 625 -15.38 25.40 6.82
CA ILE A 625 -16.26 26.39 7.44
C ILE A 625 -17.53 25.74 8.01
N GLU A 626 -17.84 26.07 9.26
CA GLU A 626 -19.00 25.57 10.01
C GLU A 626 -20.33 26.05 9.41
N GLN A 627 -20.42 27.32 9.00
CA GLN A 627 -21.60 27.88 8.31
C GLN A 627 -21.19 28.53 6.99
N PRO A 628 -21.40 27.87 5.83
CA PRO A 628 -21.02 28.42 4.54
C PRO A 628 -21.90 29.62 4.17
N PRO A 629 -21.41 30.55 3.32
CA PRO A 629 -22.24 31.61 2.77
C PRO A 629 -23.46 31.05 2.05
N MET A 630 -24.61 31.71 2.16
CA MET A 630 -25.88 31.24 1.58
C MET A 630 -26.80 32.38 1.17
N PHE A 631 -27.79 32.11 0.32
CA PHE A 631 -28.87 33.06 0.03
C PHE A 631 -29.97 32.99 1.09
N GLU A 632 -30.77 34.05 1.23
CA GLU A 632 -31.84 34.13 2.25
C GLU A 632 -32.83 32.96 2.14
N ASP A 633 -33.11 32.51 0.92
CA ASP A 633 -33.99 31.38 0.62
C ASP A 633 -33.48 30.03 1.14
N CYS A 634 -32.18 29.91 1.45
CA CYS A 634 -31.54 28.66 1.91
C CYS A 634 -31.46 28.55 3.45
N LYS A 635 -31.92 29.56 4.20
CA LYS A 635 -31.71 29.70 5.65
C LYS A 635 -32.37 28.62 6.51
N THR A 636 -33.50 28.07 6.06
CA THR A 636 -34.34 27.13 6.83
C THR A 636 -33.88 25.66 6.74
N LEU A 637 -32.86 25.35 5.93
CA LEU A 637 -32.41 23.99 5.64
C LEU A 637 -31.31 23.51 6.62
N SER A 638 -30.97 22.21 6.64
CA SER A 638 -29.86 21.67 7.42
C SER A 638 -28.48 22.07 6.83
N ALA A 639 -27.37 21.85 7.57
CA ALA A 639 -26.05 22.34 7.18
C ALA A 639 -25.55 21.79 5.82
N ASP A 640 -25.81 20.52 5.52
CA ASP A 640 -25.43 19.91 4.23
C ASP A 640 -26.38 20.30 3.10
N GLU A 641 -27.67 20.47 3.39
CA GLU A 641 -28.67 20.94 2.42
C GLU A 641 -28.47 22.41 2.04
N ARG A 642 -28.00 23.25 2.97
CA ARG A 642 -27.62 24.66 2.72
C ARG A 642 -26.53 24.80 1.67
N ARG A 643 -25.52 23.92 1.71
CA ARG A 643 -24.41 23.91 0.74
C ARG A 643 -24.92 23.61 -0.66
N LYS A 644 -25.79 22.61 -0.77
CA LYS A 644 -26.43 22.21 -2.03
C LYS A 644 -27.32 23.32 -2.57
N CYS A 645 -28.21 23.88 -1.73
CA CYS A 645 -29.09 25.00 -2.08
C CYS A 645 -28.32 26.20 -2.63
N THR A 646 -27.21 26.58 -1.98
CA THR A 646 -26.38 27.71 -2.41
C THR A 646 -25.70 27.43 -3.76
N SER A 647 -25.14 26.24 -3.94
CA SER A 647 -24.54 25.82 -5.21
C SER A 647 -25.55 25.82 -6.36
N ASP A 648 -26.77 25.34 -6.10
CA ASP A 648 -27.85 25.28 -7.08
C ASP A 648 -28.35 26.67 -7.46
N ALA A 649 -28.48 27.59 -6.49
CA ALA A 649 -28.88 28.98 -6.72
C ALA A 649 -27.84 29.75 -7.57
N ILE A 650 -26.54 29.59 -7.27
CA ILE A 650 -25.46 30.18 -8.09
C ILE A 650 -25.51 29.62 -9.51
N THR A 651 -25.66 28.30 -9.64
CA THR A 651 -25.73 27.63 -10.95
C THR A 651 -26.92 28.14 -11.77
N LYS A 652 -28.09 28.28 -11.14
CA LYS A 652 -29.30 28.80 -11.77
C LYS A 652 -29.14 30.25 -12.23
N HIS A 653 -28.49 31.10 -11.42
CA HIS A 653 -28.19 32.49 -11.79
C HIS A 653 -27.24 32.56 -12.99
N VAL A 654 -26.21 31.71 -13.01
CA VAL A 654 -25.23 31.66 -14.09
C VAL A 654 -25.88 31.18 -15.38
N ILE A 655 -26.68 30.11 -15.35
CA ILE A 655 -27.41 29.62 -16.54
C ILE A 655 -28.34 30.70 -17.09
N LYS A 656 -28.99 31.49 -16.23
CA LYS A 656 -29.92 32.54 -16.64
C LYS A 656 -29.24 33.76 -17.27
N ASN A 657 -28.06 34.14 -16.78
CA ASN A 657 -27.43 35.42 -17.10
C ASN A 657 -26.17 35.33 -17.97
N PHE A 658 -25.63 34.12 -18.20
CA PHE A 658 -24.41 33.88 -18.99
C PHE A 658 -24.72 33.73 -20.48
N ASN A 659 -24.09 34.57 -21.31
CA ASN A 659 -24.21 34.49 -22.75
C ASN A 659 -23.33 33.36 -23.31
N SER A 660 -23.92 32.17 -23.47
CA SER A 660 -23.24 31.02 -24.06
C SER A 660 -23.03 31.13 -25.58
N ASP A 661 -23.80 31.98 -26.27
CA ASP A 661 -23.68 32.20 -27.72
C ASP A 661 -22.43 33.00 -28.09
N LEU A 662 -21.86 33.75 -27.13
CA LEU A 662 -20.57 34.43 -27.30
C LEU A 662 -19.45 33.46 -27.75
N ALA A 663 -19.51 32.21 -27.32
CA ALA A 663 -18.53 31.20 -27.75
C ALA A 663 -18.70 30.79 -29.23
N LYS A 664 -19.91 30.90 -29.79
CA LYS A 664 -20.19 30.68 -31.22
C LYS A 664 -19.58 31.80 -32.05
N ASP A 665 -19.77 33.05 -31.64
CA ASP A 665 -19.23 34.23 -32.32
C ASP A 665 -17.69 34.24 -32.35
N LEU A 666 -17.08 33.58 -31.37
CA LEU A 666 -15.64 33.39 -31.24
C LEU A 666 -15.12 32.15 -32.00
N GLY A 667 -15.99 31.43 -32.71
CA GLY A 667 -15.63 30.24 -33.48
C GLY A 667 -15.22 29.03 -32.63
N LEU A 668 -15.53 29.03 -31.33
CA LEU A 668 -15.20 27.94 -30.42
C LEU A 668 -16.19 26.79 -30.60
N LEU A 669 -15.69 25.55 -30.74
CA LEU A 669 -16.52 24.37 -31.00
C LEU A 669 -16.32 23.30 -29.93
N GLY A 670 -17.40 22.60 -29.61
CA GLY A 670 -17.39 21.50 -28.64
C GLY A 670 -17.57 21.96 -27.20
N ARG A 671 -17.20 21.10 -26.25
CA ARG A 671 -17.37 21.33 -24.81
C ARG A 671 -16.41 22.41 -24.34
N GLN A 672 -16.95 23.55 -23.93
CA GLN A 672 -16.19 24.63 -23.32
C GLN A 672 -16.25 24.51 -21.81
N MET A 673 -15.12 24.78 -21.16
CA MET A 673 -14.99 24.82 -19.71
C MET A 673 -14.36 26.13 -19.31
N ILE A 674 -15.06 26.89 -18.49
CA ILE A 674 -14.58 28.13 -17.88
C ILE A 674 -14.44 27.88 -16.39
N ARG A 675 -13.28 28.19 -15.82
CA ARG A 675 -13.04 28.10 -14.38
C ARG A 675 -13.14 29.49 -13.79
N VAL A 676 -14.07 29.72 -12.88
CA VAL A 676 -14.21 31.00 -12.19
C VAL A 676 -13.92 30.81 -10.70
N MET A 677 -13.16 31.74 -10.13
CA MET A 677 -12.85 31.81 -8.71
C MET A 677 -13.20 33.20 -8.21
N PHE A 678 -13.83 33.31 -7.05
CA PHE A 678 -14.16 34.58 -6.43
C PHE A 678 -14.22 34.43 -4.91
N LYS A 679 -14.13 35.53 -4.17
CA LYS A 679 -14.21 35.55 -2.71
C LYS A 679 -15.52 36.19 -2.28
N ILE A 680 -16.15 35.63 -1.26
CA ILE A 680 -17.31 36.23 -0.60
C ILE A 680 -16.79 36.88 0.68
N ASN A 681 -16.91 38.20 0.79
CA ASN A 681 -16.37 38.97 1.89
C ASN A 681 -17.22 38.84 3.18
N THR A 682 -16.80 39.49 4.27
CA THR A 682 -17.50 39.45 5.57
C THR A 682 -18.86 40.11 5.58
N GLU A 683 -19.19 40.92 4.57
CA GLU A 683 -20.49 41.55 4.37
C GLU A 683 -21.38 40.77 3.39
N GLY A 684 -20.86 39.70 2.78
CA GLY A 684 -21.57 38.86 1.81
C GLY A 684 -21.55 39.40 0.37
N ASN A 685 -20.65 40.32 0.05
CA ASN A 685 -20.38 40.80 -1.30
C ASN A 685 -19.31 39.96 -2.00
N ILE A 686 -19.27 40.00 -3.33
CA ILE A 686 -18.34 39.24 -4.14
C ILE A 686 -17.15 40.12 -4.55
N GLU A 687 -15.94 39.63 -4.26
CA GLU A 687 -14.67 40.29 -4.53
C GLU A 687 -13.66 39.33 -5.20
N ASP A 688 -12.57 39.87 -5.75
CA ASP A 688 -11.47 39.13 -6.38
C ASP A 688 -11.91 38.08 -7.43
N VAL A 689 -12.84 38.46 -8.33
CA VAL A 689 -13.36 37.58 -9.38
C VAL A 689 -12.31 37.34 -10.47
N LYS A 690 -11.83 36.10 -10.56
CA LYS A 690 -10.87 35.61 -11.56
C LYS A 690 -11.53 34.53 -12.40
N ALA A 691 -11.42 34.62 -13.73
CA ALA A 691 -11.92 33.61 -14.65
C ALA A 691 -10.81 33.16 -15.59
N ARG A 692 -10.80 31.88 -15.94
CA ARG A 692 -9.93 31.28 -16.96
C ARG A 692 -10.79 30.55 -17.98
N ALA A 693 -10.73 30.97 -19.24
CA ALA A 693 -11.50 30.41 -20.34
C ALA A 693 -10.62 30.20 -21.59
N PRO A 694 -11.09 29.44 -22.59
CA PRO A 694 -10.39 29.28 -23.86
C PRO A 694 -10.22 30.59 -24.66
N HIS A 695 -10.97 31.65 -24.33
CA HIS A 695 -10.87 32.95 -24.99
C HIS A 695 -11.19 34.10 -24.03
N SER A 696 -10.47 35.21 -24.15
CA SER A 696 -10.55 36.38 -23.24
C SER A 696 -11.97 36.97 -23.11
N ARG A 697 -12.73 37.08 -24.22
CA ARG A 697 -14.14 37.55 -24.17
C ARG A 697 -15.06 36.68 -23.29
N LEU A 698 -14.82 35.36 -23.23
CA LEU A 698 -15.57 34.46 -22.34
C LEU A 698 -15.14 34.62 -20.88
N GLU A 699 -13.87 35.00 -20.63
CA GLU A 699 -13.42 35.34 -19.27
C GLU A 699 -14.11 36.59 -18.76
N GLU A 700 -14.22 37.63 -19.59
CA GLU A 700 -14.91 38.87 -19.24
C GLU A 700 -16.41 38.67 -19.04
N GLU A 701 -17.05 37.85 -19.87
CA GLU A 701 -18.46 37.50 -19.70
C GLU A 701 -18.70 36.70 -18.41
N ALA A 702 -17.82 35.75 -18.09
CA ALA A 702 -17.89 35.01 -16.83
C ALA A 702 -17.69 35.93 -15.60
N LYS A 703 -16.75 36.88 -15.67
CA LYS A 703 -16.55 37.89 -14.61
C LYS A 703 -17.79 38.78 -14.43
N ARG A 704 -18.42 39.22 -15.52
CA ARG A 704 -19.65 40.04 -15.49
C ARG A 704 -20.79 39.32 -14.77
N VAL A 705 -21.03 38.06 -15.12
CA VAL A 705 -22.10 37.25 -14.53
C VAL A 705 -21.88 37.01 -13.05
N ILE A 706 -20.66 36.68 -12.63
CA ILE A 706 -20.36 36.47 -11.21
C ILE A 706 -20.47 37.76 -10.39
N LYS A 707 -20.08 38.91 -10.94
CA LYS A 707 -20.30 40.22 -10.28
C LYS A 707 -21.78 40.60 -10.15
N SER A 708 -22.68 39.97 -10.91
CA SER A 708 -24.13 40.23 -10.87
C SER A 708 -24.90 39.37 -9.87
N LEU A 709 -24.23 38.46 -9.16
CA LEU A 709 -24.87 37.62 -8.15
C LEU A 709 -25.42 38.49 -7.00
N PRO A 710 -26.60 38.15 -6.46
CA PRO A 710 -27.19 38.91 -5.37
C PRO A 710 -26.37 38.77 -4.09
N LYS A 711 -26.48 39.75 -3.21
CA LYS A 711 -25.77 39.78 -1.92
C LYS A 711 -26.12 38.53 -1.11
N MET A 712 -25.10 37.89 -0.55
CA MET A 712 -25.23 36.65 0.20
C MET A 712 -25.20 36.93 1.71
N ILE A 713 -25.70 35.99 2.51
CA ILE A 713 -25.40 35.94 3.95
C ILE A 713 -23.95 35.45 4.08
N PRO A 714 -23.07 36.19 4.78
CA PRO A 714 -21.66 35.83 4.90
C PRO A 714 -21.45 34.54 5.70
N GLY A 715 -20.38 33.82 5.37
CA GLY A 715 -20.01 32.59 6.07
C GLY A 715 -19.53 32.88 7.50
N LYS A 716 -19.80 31.95 8.43
CA LYS A 716 -19.38 32.07 9.83
C LYS A 716 -18.54 30.87 10.27
N GLN A 717 -17.54 31.16 11.09
CA GLN A 717 -16.75 30.16 11.80
C GLN A 717 -16.55 30.59 13.25
N LYS A 718 -16.90 29.72 14.20
CA LYS A 718 -16.89 30.03 15.65
C LYS A 718 -17.64 31.33 15.99
N GLY A 719 -18.75 31.58 15.29
CA GLY A 719 -19.60 32.77 15.48
C GLY A 719 -19.11 34.07 14.81
N LYS A 720 -17.90 34.11 14.24
CA LYS A 720 -17.34 35.29 13.53
C LYS A 720 -17.54 35.15 12.01
N THR A 721 -17.84 36.25 11.33
CA THR A 721 -17.92 36.27 9.85
C THR A 721 -16.51 36.17 9.25
N VAL A 722 -16.37 35.39 8.17
CA VAL A 722 -15.08 35.09 7.54
C VAL A 722 -15.18 35.20 6.02
N VAL A 723 -14.06 35.49 5.36
CA VAL A 723 -13.98 35.56 3.90
C VAL A 723 -13.81 34.17 3.32
N VAL A 724 -14.64 33.86 2.32
CA VAL A 724 -14.79 32.50 1.81
C VAL A 724 -14.45 32.46 0.31
N PRO A 725 -13.36 31.76 -0.09
CA PRO A 725 -13.06 31.55 -1.50
C PRO A 725 -13.98 30.48 -2.09
N TYR A 726 -14.56 30.78 -3.25
CA TYR A 726 -15.47 29.92 -4.00
C TYR A 726 -14.96 29.67 -5.42
N SER A 727 -15.11 28.44 -5.92
CA SER A 727 -14.68 28.04 -7.27
C SER A 727 -15.85 27.40 -8.01
N LEU A 728 -16.22 27.99 -9.15
CA LEU A 728 -17.32 27.55 -9.99
C LEU A 728 -16.83 27.14 -11.39
N PRO A 729 -16.98 25.87 -11.79
CA PRO A 729 -16.79 25.45 -13.18
C PRO A 729 -18.06 25.73 -13.99
N ILE A 730 -17.97 26.58 -15.03
CA ILE A 730 -19.04 26.79 -16.01
C ILE A 730 -18.73 25.92 -17.22
N ILE A 731 -19.61 24.96 -17.51
CA ILE A 731 -19.42 23.99 -18.60
C ILE A 731 -20.62 24.04 -19.52
N PHE A 732 -20.37 24.26 -20.81
CA PHE A 732 -21.43 24.28 -21.84
C PHE A 732 -20.89 23.77 -23.18
N GLN A 733 -21.80 23.36 -24.06
CA GLN A 733 -21.47 22.77 -25.35
C GLN A 733 -21.80 23.77 -26.47
N VAL A 734 -20.84 24.04 -27.35
CA VAL A 734 -21.04 24.93 -28.50
C VAL A 734 -21.12 24.09 -29.77
N ASN A 735 -22.30 24.08 -30.40
CA ASN A 735 -22.57 23.34 -31.63
C ASN A 735 -22.46 24.28 -32.84
N ARG A 736 -22.04 23.76 -34.00
CA ARG A 736 -21.91 24.54 -35.23
C ARG A 736 -23.28 24.71 -35.89
N GLU A 737 -23.73 25.94 -36.10
CA GLU A 737 -24.86 26.25 -36.98
C GLU A 737 -24.35 26.53 -38.41
N VAL A 738 -25.04 25.96 -39.40
CA VAL A 738 -24.79 26.15 -40.83
C VAL A 738 -25.61 27.34 -41.29
N ILE A 739 -24.96 28.39 -41.77
CA ILE A 739 -25.65 29.54 -42.37
C ILE A 739 -25.88 29.21 -43.85
N GLU A 740 -27.14 29.00 -44.24
CA GLU A 740 -27.59 29.14 -45.63
C GLU A 740 -28.65 30.25 -45.71
N SER A 741 -28.57 31.01 -46.80
CA SER A 741 -29.25 32.26 -47.08
C SER A 741 -30.75 32.13 -47.43
N ASN A 742 -31.56 33.00 -46.80
CA ASN A 742 -32.80 33.67 -47.27
C ASN A 742 -33.84 32.90 -48.12
N LYS A 743 -35.01 32.58 -47.54
CA LYS A 743 -36.34 33.18 -47.84
C LYS A 743 -37.49 32.37 -47.22
N ASN A 744 -38.50 33.12 -46.76
CA ASN A 744 -39.87 32.75 -46.40
C ASN A 744 -40.15 32.14 -45.01
N LYS A 745 -41.15 32.78 -44.42
CA LYS A 745 -41.76 32.60 -43.10
C LYS A 745 -42.55 31.30 -42.99
N ASN A 746 -42.63 30.86 -41.72
CA ASN A 746 -43.66 30.04 -41.09
C ASN A 746 -43.72 28.56 -41.50
N GLU A 747 -43.23 27.67 -40.62
CA GLU A 747 -44.11 26.80 -39.82
C GLU A 747 -43.28 25.93 -38.82
N VAL A 748 -43.61 26.11 -37.54
CA VAL A 748 -43.71 25.14 -36.43
C VAL A 748 -42.65 24.02 -36.27
N LYS A 749 -41.93 24.14 -35.14
CA LYS A 749 -41.46 23.09 -34.19
C LYS A 749 -41.58 21.61 -34.62
N ASN A 750 -40.44 20.91 -34.73
CA ASN A 750 -40.09 19.73 -33.89
C ASN A 750 -38.77 19.07 -34.33
N GLN A 751 -38.25 18.20 -33.45
CA GLN A 751 -37.20 17.16 -33.59
C GLN A 751 -35.87 17.49 -32.90
N GLN A 752 -35.66 17.09 -31.64
CA GLN A 752 -35.31 15.76 -31.08
C GLN A 752 -33.81 15.42 -31.10
N ASN A 753 -33.25 15.31 -29.89
CA ASN A 753 -31.93 14.79 -29.54
C ASN A 753 -31.70 13.37 -30.10
N HIS A 754 -30.63 13.16 -30.87
CA HIS A 754 -30.18 11.81 -31.20
C HIS A 754 -29.12 11.30 -30.21
N LYS A 755 -29.41 10.15 -29.58
CA LYS A 755 -28.52 9.39 -28.69
C LYS A 755 -27.25 8.94 -29.42
N GLU A 756 -26.09 9.39 -28.96
CA GLU A 756 -24.82 8.71 -29.22
C GLU A 756 -24.73 7.48 -28.32
N VAL A 757 -24.57 6.29 -28.90
CA VAL A 757 -24.53 5.02 -28.14
C VAL A 757 -23.10 4.50 -28.12
N PRO A 758 -22.52 4.18 -26.94
CA PRO A 758 -21.18 3.60 -26.84
C PRO A 758 -21.05 2.28 -27.62
N PHE A 759 -19.86 2.03 -28.19
CA PHE A 759 -19.56 0.86 -29.05
C PHE A 759 -19.94 -0.50 -28.43
N ALA A 760 -19.95 -0.59 -27.09
CA ALA A 760 -20.24 -1.80 -26.35
C ALA A 760 -21.73 -2.22 -26.33
N VAL A 761 -22.65 -1.32 -26.71
CA VAL A 761 -24.10 -1.57 -26.61
C VAL A 761 -24.73 -1.85 -27.98
N ILE A 762 -23.99 -1.70 -29.09
CA ILE A 762 -24.51 -1.73 -30.47
C ILE A 762 -24.81 -3.15 -30.96
N ASP A 763 -25.96 -3.37 -31.60
CA ASP A 763 -26.42 -4.68 -32.11
C ASP A 763 -25.81 -5.06 -33.47
N GLU A 764 -25.70 -4.13 -34.42
CA GLU A 764 -25.05 -4.37 -35.70
C GLU A 764 -23.87 -3.43 -35.83
N MET A 765 -22.65 -3.97 -35.95
CA MET A 765 -21.46 -3.13 -36.08
C MET A 765 -21.35 -2.55 -37.50
N PRO A 766 -20.70 -1.39 -37.67
CA PRO A 766 -20.36 -0.90 -39.00
C PRO A 766 -19.47 -1.90 -39.75
N ILE A 767 -19.75 -2.13 -41.03
CA ILE A 767 -19.06 -3.15 -41.85
C ILE A 767 -18.27 -2.48 -42.96
N TYR A 768 -16.99 -2.84 -43.09
CA TYR A 768 -16.15 -2.41 -44.21
C TYR A 768 -16.67 -2.99 -45.54
N PRO A 769 -16.70 -2.23 -46.66
CA PRO A 769 -17.36 -2.67 -47.91
C PRO A 769 -17.02 -4.08 -48.40
N GLY A 770 -15.76 -4.51 -48.27
CA GLY A 770 -15.29 -5.85 -48.68
C GLY A 770 -15.67 -7.01 -47.76
N CYS A 771 -16.31 -6.75 -46.62
CA CYS A 771 -16.58 -7.74 -45.57
C CYS A 771 -18.04 -8.22 -45.52
N LYS A 772 -18.92 -7.71 -46.41
CA LYS A 772 -20.36 -7.99 -46.41
C LYS A 772 -20.72 -9.48 -46.59
N SER A 773 -19.80 -10.33 -47.06
CA SER A 773 -20.03 -11.76 -47.31
C SER A 773 -19.83 -12.67 -46.09
N LYS A 774 -19.42 -12.15 -44.92
CA LYS A 774 -19.22 -12.93 -43.69
C LYS A 774 -20.50 -13.02 -42.87
N THR A 775 -20.77 -14.19 -42.27
CA THR A 775 -22.04 -14.48 -41.58
C THR A 775 -21.97 -14.35 -40.07
N SER A 776 -20.78 -14.52 -39.46
CA SER A 776 -20.59 -14.37 -38.01
C SER A 776 -20.21 -12.94 -37.62
N ARG A 777 -20.80 -12.45 -36.52
CA ARG A 777 -20.48 -11.13 -35.91
C ARG A 777 -18.97 -11.02 -35.63
N GLU A 778 -18.33 -12.09 -35.16
CA GLU A 778 -16.90 -12.06 -34.85
C GLU A 778 -16.02 -12.00 -36.12
N GLU A 779 -16.42 -12.70 -37.17
CA GLU A 779 -15.72 -12.67 -38.47
C GLU A 779 -15.87 -11.33 -39.18
N LEU A 780 -17.06 -10.72 -39.11
CA LEU A 780 -17.33 -9.38 -39.63
C LEU A 780 -16.47 -8.33 -38.93
N ARG A 781 -16.31 -8.44 -37.61
CA ARG A 781 -15.45 -7.56 -36.82
C ARG A 781 -13.99 -7.67 -37.23
N LYS A 782 -13.51 -8.92 -37.35
CA LYS A 782 -12.13 -9.21 -37.72
C LYS A 782 -11.83 -8.70 -39.13
N CYS A 783 -12.69 -9.02 -40.09
CA CYS A 783 -12.57 -8.56 -41.47
C CYS A 783 -12.61 -7.03 -41.57
N THR A 784 -13.53 -6.37 -40.86
CA THR A 784 -13.65 -4.90 -40.89
C THR A 784 -12.40 -4.23 -40.32
N THR A 785 -11.86 -4.76 -39.22
CA THR A 785 -10.62 -4.25 -38.60
C THR A 785 -9.44 -4.45 -39.53
N GLU A 786 -9.29 -5.65 -40.11
CA GLU A 786 -8.23 -5.98 -41.06
C GLU A 786 -8.31 -5.15 -42.34
N GLY A 787 -9.52 -4.93 -42.89
CA GLY A 787 -9.74 -4.12 -44.08
C GLY A 787 -9.35 -2.66 -43.90
N ILE A 788 -9.70 -2.07 -42.75
CA ILE A 788 -9.31 -0.70 -42.38
C ILE A 788 -7.79 -0.62 -42.18
N SER A 789 -7.20 -1.58 -41.44
CA SER A 789 -5.76 -1.61 -41.21
C SER A 789 -4.96 -1.78 -42.50
N ASN A 790 -5.37 -2.68 -43.40
CA ASN A 790 -4.70 -2.91 -44.67
C ASN A 790 -4.80 -1.69 -45.60
N PHE A 791 -5.96 -1.03 -45.65
CA PHE A 791 -6.11 0.22 -46.41
C PHE A 791 -5.14 1.30 -45.89
N ILE A 792 -5.08 1.48 -44.57
CA ILE A 792 -4.19 2.45 -43.95
C ILE A 792 -2.73 2.10 -44.25
N LEU A 793 -2.32 0.85 -44.08
CA LEU A 793 -0.93 0.42 -44.37
C LEU A 793 -0.54 0.63 -45.83
N ASN A 794 -1.48 0.46 -46.76
CA ASN A 794 -1.22 0.66 -48.19
C ASN A 794 -1.15 2.15 -48.59
N GLU A 795 -1.86 3.05 -47.89
CA GLU A 795 -1.94 4.46 -48.26
C GLU A 795 -1.05 5.39 -47.42
N PHE A 796 -0.69 4.97 -46.22
CA PHE A 796 0.12 5.74 -45.28
C PHE A 796 1.62 5.60 -45.60
N GLY A 797 2.33 6.72 -45.75
CA GLY A 797 3.76 6.71 -46.08
C GLY A 797 4.08 7.10 -47.53
N LYS A 798 3.11 7.01 -48.45
CA LYS A 798 3.33 7.30 -49.89
C LYS A 798 3.67 8.76 -50.17
N ASN A 799 3.15 9.68 -49.36
CA ASN A 799 3.32 11.13 -49.52
C ASN A 799 4.23 11.75 -48.43
N LEU A 800 4.92 10.93 -47.64
CA LEU A 800 5.85 11.41 -46.63
C LEU A 800 7.23 11.69 -47.27
N PRO A 801 7.86 12.85 -47.00
CA PRO A 801 9.20 13.13 -47.50
C PRO A 801 10.20 12.10 -46.96
N LYS A 802 11.12 11.62 -47.80
CA LYS A 802 12.07 10.53 -47.46
C LYS A 802 13.18 10.96 -46.49
N ASP A 803 13.29 12.26 -46.23
CA ASP A 803 14.38 12.87 -45.48
C ASP A 803 13.97 13.33 -44.07
N LEU A 804 12.79 12.90 -43.57
CA LEU A 804 12.41 13.21 -42.19
C LEU A 804 13.28 12.37 -41.22
N ASP A 805 13.93 13.07 -40.29
CA ASP A 805 14.67 12.47 -39.16
C ASP A 805 13.70 11.88 -38.13
N LEU A 806 13.08 10.75 -38.48
CA LEU A 806 12.12 10.06 -37.65
C LEU A 806 12.80 8.91 -36.90
N LEU A 807 12.40 8.73 -35.64
CA LEU A 807 12.73 7.53 -34.88
C LEU A 807 12.28 6.26 -35.65
N PRO A 808 13.02 5.13 -35.53
CA PRO A 808 12.83 3.93 -36.36
C PRO A 808 11.41 3.33 -36.32
N ARG A 809 10.66 3.56 -35.24
CA ARG A 809 9.29 3.09 -35.07
C ARG A 809 8.47 4.18 -34.40
N GLN A 810 7.39 4.62 -35.06
CA GLN A 810 6.47 5.63 -34.53
C GLN A 810 5.03 5.12 -34.50
N LYS A 811 4.31 5.47 -33.43
CA LYS A 811 2.90 5.13 -33.24
C LYS A 811 2.07 6.40 -33.26
N VAL A 812 1.09 6.46 -34.16
CA VAL A 812 0.17 7.59 -34.34
C VAL A 812 -1.24 7.11 -33.97
N PRO A 813 -1.73 7.35 -32.74
CA PRO A 813 -3.12 7.06 -32.40
C PRO A 813 -4.10 7.94 -33.19
N THR A 814 -5.09 7.33 -33.83
CA THR A 814 -6.13 7.98 -34.63
C THR A 814 -7.53 7.58 -34.18
N MET A 815 -8.45 8.55 -34.13
CA MET A 815 -9.86 8.35 -33.77
C MET A 815 -10.77 9.03 -34.79
N PHE A 816 -11.90 8.43 -35.13
CA PHE A 816 -12.91 8.99 -36.03
C PHE A 816 -14.31 8.43 -35.69
N LYS A 817 -15.37 9.06 -36.21
CA LYS A 817 -16.76 8.61 -36.05
C LYS A 817 -17.34 8.17 -37.39
N ILE A 818 -18.00 7.02 -37.42
CA ILE A 818 -18.78 6.55 -38.56
C ILE A 818 -20.22 7.03 -38.35
N SER A 819 -20.73 7.83 -39.28
CA SER A 819 -22.06 8.42 -39.22
C SER A 819 -23.18 7.40 -39.52
N LYS A 820 -24.44 7.80 -39.32
CA LYS A 820 -25.62 6.97 -39.64
C LYS A 820 -25.72 6.60 -41.14
N THR A 821 -25.06 7.37 -42.01
CA THR A 821 -24.99 7.10 -43.45
C THR A 821 -23.78 6.25 -43.83
N GLY A 822 -22.85 5.99 -42.90
CA GLY A 822 -21.62 5.24 -43.14
C GLY A 822 -20.41 6.10 -43.54
N ASP A 823 -20.56 7.42 -43.55
CA ASP A 823 -19.48 8.36 -43.88
C ASP A 823 -18.59 8.64 -42.65
N ILE A 824 -17.30 8.89 -42.88
CA ILE A 824 -16.32 9.13 -41.83
C ILE A 824 -16.27 10.61 -41.47
N THR A 825 -16.45 10.90 -40.18
CA THR A 825 -16.57 12.24 -39.64
C THR A 825 -15.72 12.38 -38.36
N ASN A 826 -15.41 13.62 -37.96
CA ASN A 826 -14.74 13.93 -36.68
C ASN A 826 -13.40 13.18 -36.47
N ILE A 827 -12.51 13.25 -37.46
CA ILE A 827 -11.19 12.60 -37.46
C ILE A 827 -10.22 13.38 -36.57
N ARG A 828 -9.48 12.67 -35.70
CA ARG A 828 -8.44 13.20 -34.81
C ARG A 828 -7.24 12.28 -34.83
N ALA A 829 -6.04 12.83 -35.01
CA ALA A 829 -4.77 12.12 -34.92
C ALA A 829 -3.87 12.82 -33.90
N ARG A 830 -2.87 12.12 -33.36
CA ARG A 830 -1.81 12.74 -32.55
C ARG A 830 -0.48 12.08 -32.86
N ALA A 831 0.51 12.84 -33.30
CA ALA A 831 1.86 12.32 -33.56
C ALA A 831 2.93 13.19 -32.89
N LYS A 832 4.14 12.63 -32.68
CA LYS A 832 5.29 13.42 -32.22
C LYS A 832 5.77 14.40 -33.28
N HIS A 833 5.60 14.05 -34.55
CA HIS A 833 5.99 14.88 -35.69
C HIS A 833 4.73 15.40 -36.42
N PRO A 834 4.60 16.72 -36.69
CA PRO A 834 3.41 17.30 -37.31
C PRO A 834 3.03 16.71 -38.67
N GLU A 835 4.02 16.35 -39.49
CA GLU A 835 3.77 15.76 -40.83
C GLU A 835 3.14 14.36 -40.75
N LEU A 836 3.47 13.57 -39.72
CA LEU A 836 2.82 12.27 -39.48
C LEU A 836 1.35 12.44 -39.05
N GLU A 837 1.04 13.53 -38.33
CA GLU A 837 -0.32 13.84 -37.92
C GLU A 837 -1.19 14.28 -39.12
N LYS A 838 -0.64 15.13 -39.99
CA LYS A 838 -1.30 15.54 -41.24
C LYS A 838 -1.56 14.35 -42.16
N GLU A 839 -0.56 13.48 -42.33
CA GLU A 839 -0.69 12.30 -43.17
C GLU A 839 -1.73 11.31 -42.61
N ALA A 840 -1.79 11.12 -41.28
CA ALA A 840 -2.80 10.28 -40.65
C ALA A 840 -4.22 10.80 -40.90
N ILE A 841 -4.43 12.11 -40.80
CA ILE A 841 -5.74 12.72 -41.07
C ILE A 841 -6.11 12.55 -42.56
N ARG A 842 -5.15 12.70 -43.48
CA ARG A 842 -5.38 12.51 -44.93
C ARG A 842 -5.82 11.08 -45.25
N VAL A 843 -5.09 10.08 -44.76
CA VAL A 843 -5.37 8.67 -45.04
C VAL A 843 -6.73 8.24 -44.49
N ILE A 844 -7.08 8.67 -43.28
CA ILE A 844 -8.39 8.33 -42.68
C ILE A 844 -9.55 8.99 -43.46
N LYS A 845 -9.36 10.15 -44.09
CA LYS A 845 -10.37 10.76 -44.97
C LYS A 845 -10.62 9.96 -46.25
N LEU A 846 -9.65 9.17 -46.71
CA LEU A 846 -9.73 8.38 -47.94
C LEU A 846 -10.39 7.01 -47.75
N LEU A 847 -10.65 6.61 -46.50
CA LEU A 847 -11.33 5.35 -46.22
C LEU A 847 -12.71 5.32 -46.90
N PRO A 848 -13.09 4.18 -47.50
CA PRO A 848 -14.35 4.08 -48.22
C PRO A 848 -15.55 4.12 -47.29
N LYS A 849 -16.69 4.54 -47.83
CA LYS A 849 -17.97 4.61 -47.13
C LYS A 849 -18.37 3.23 -46.58
N MET A 850 -18.61 3.15 -45.28
CA MET A 850 -18.90 1.90 -44.57
C MET A 850 -20.40 1.61 -44.54
N THR A 851 -20.79 0.36 -44.28
CA THR A 851 -22.17 0.08 -43.86
C THR A 851 -22.36 0.63 -42.44
N PRO A 852 -23.40 1.43 -42.15
CA PRO A 852 -23.60 2.02 -40.83
C PRO A 852 -23.94 0.97 -39.78
N GLY A 853 -23.57 1.24 -38.52
CA GLY A 853 -23.94 0.38 -37.40
C GLY A 853 -25.37 0.67 -36.91
N LYS A 854 -26.03 -0.33 -36.31
CA LYS A 854 -27.38 -0.21 -35.76
C LYS A 854 -27.47 -0.64 -34.31
N HIS A 855 -28.36 -0.01 -33.58
CA HIS A 855 -28.72 -0.35 -32.20
C HIS A 855 -30.25 -0.30 -32.08
N ASN A 856 -30.86 -1.38 -31.60
CA ASN A 856 -32.30 -1.63 -31.59
C ASN A 856 -32.96 -1.44 -32.97
N GLY A 857 -32.27 -1.81 -34.05
CA GLY A 857 -32.74 -1.65 -35.43
C GLY A 857 -32.57 -0.26 -36.04
N GLU A 858 -32.17 0.75 -35.26
CA GLU A 858 -31.92 2.12 -35.75
C GLU A 858 -30.44 2.38 -36.04
N THR A 859 -30.12 3.07 -37.13
CA THR A 859 -28.73 3.46 -37.45
C THR A 859 -28.20 4.48 -36.45
N VAL A 860 -27.01 4.23 -35.91
CA VAL A 860 -26.37 5.06 -34.88
C VAL A 860 -24.97 5.52 -35.29
N ILE A 861 -24.49 6.59 -34.66
CA ILE A 861 -23.13 7.10 -34.88
C ILE A 861 -22.16 6.28 -34.03
N VAL A 862 -21.12 5.74 -34.64
CA VAL A 862 -20.20 4.79 -34.00
C VAL A 862 -18.79 5.39 -33.92
N PRO A 863 -18.23 5.64 -32.71
CA PRO A 863 -16.84 6.05 -32.56
C PRO A 863 -15.88 4.87 -32.79
N TYR A 864 -14.79 5.11 -33.51
CA TYR A 864 -13.78 4.12 -33.88
C TYR A 864 -12.36 4.65 -33.66
N SER A 865 -11.44 3.79 -33.23
CA SER A 865 -10.05 4.17 -32.89
C SER A 865 -9.06 3.12 -33.41
N VAL A 866 -8.05 3.56 -34.16
CA VAL A 866 -7.02 2.71 -34.77
C VAL A 866 -5.65 3.35 -34.58
N PRO A 867 -4.65 2.66 -34.02
CA PRO A 867 -3.28 3.14 -34.00
C PRO A 867 -2.54 2.80 -35.31
N ILE A 868 -1.96 3.80 -35.96
CA ILE A 868 -1.07 3.61 -37.13
C ILE A 868 0.35 3.41 -36.60
N ILE A 869 1.04 2.35 -37.05
CA ILE A 869 2.44 2.08 -36.71
C ILE A 869 3.27 2.22 -37.98
N TYR A 870 4.24 3.13 -37.96
CA TYR A 870 5.15 3.38 -39.07
C TYR A 870 6.58 2.97 -38.67
N GLU A 871 7.19 2.08 -39.45
CA GLU A 871 8.57 1.59 -39.24
C GLU A 871 9.43 1.94 -40.44
N LEU A 872 10.59 2.56 -40.20
CA LEU A 872 11.57 2.87 -41.23
C LEU A 872 12.46 1.65 -41.49
N GLU A 873 12.53 1.17 -42.73
CA GLU A 873 13.50 0.14 -43.10
C GLU A 873 14.93 0.69 -42.96
N LYS A 874 15.76 0.05 -42.13
CA LYS A 874 17.19 0.34 -42.09
C LYS A 874 17.77 0.10 -43.48
N LYS A 875 18.37 1.11 -44.10
CA LYS A 875 19.27 0.91 -45.25
C LYS A 875 20.29 -0.16 -44.85
N LYS A 876 20.31 -1.30 -45.57
CA LYS A 876 21.45 -2.20 -45.56
C LYS A 876 22.61 -1.41 -46.19
N ASN A 877 23.57 -1.02 -45.36
CA ASN A 877 24.87 -0.60 -45.84
C ASN A 877 25.60 -1.78 -46.48
#